data_AF-A0A673WU47-F1
#
_entry.id   AF-A0A673WU47-F1
#
_cell.length_a   1.000
_cell.length_b   1.000
_cell.length_c   1.000
_cell.angle_alpha   90.00
_cell.angle_beta   90.00
_cell.angle_gamma   90.00
#
_symmetry.space_group_name_H-M   'P 1'
#
loop_
_entity.id
_entity.type
_entity.pdbx_description
1 polymer ?
#
loop_
_entity_poly.entity_id
_entity_poly.type
_entity_poly.pdbx_seq_one_letter_code
_entity_poly.pdbx_strand_id
1 'polypeptide(L)'
;MSERRRDSRSWDWDNPQCRAQMDQIFFRRHDYIQNGTTEHKEFWSFFERFQRFKTRKDMSGSSRKEDMEEGRDRKKTVDLGLPREYDARYRINVSVCTKDTEERLEGSGRSDQRHRQSSSGPGSQEVADCRLALLHFLDFNQRQSFGKLAKLRTEQKALPIFQYRDRIVELVRSNPVVVVAGDTGCGKSTQVPQYLLSSGFSHIACTQPRRIACISLAKRVSFESLNQYGSKVGYQIRFEGTRTPSTKLLFLTEGLLLRQIQADGALEQYQVLIVDEVHERHLHCDFLLGVLRSLLATRPDLRLVLMSATINIKLFSSYFNTAPVLQVPGRLFPIQVIYQPIPQDEQPSRSEKLDPRPYLRVLQGIDQRYPPEERGDLLLFLSGVAEISTILEACQAYATHTKRWIVLPLHSTLSLLQQDKVFDISPPGVRKCIISTNVAETSVTIDGVRFVVDSGKVKEMSFDPKAKMQRLQEFWISRASSEQRKGRAGRTGPGVCYRLYSESDYEAFAPYPVPEIHRVALDSLVLQMKSMSLGDPRSFVFIDPPPAASIQTAVTYLREQGALDARGELTSIGSLLAQLPVDVVIGKMLVLGSVFNLVEPVLTVAAALSVQSPFLRSAQHNPDCATARQPLHSNQGDPFTLLNTFNAWVQVKGERGGASRKWCRRRGLEEQRLYEMVNLRRQFKELLRSHGLLEVLEERAPSGGERGQRRERLTERRKLHQLKREHDLAEGGRRKVLRLEEGQEGDGDSGSDTEEGATGRDGKDKEQTGGHNLDIQEVKFKLRHNVSELQEAASASQDLSSRQQALLKLLLCRGLYPQLALPDEHNANRKDSEQVFHTRNKQGVVIHPTSVFASDPEVLHVPEEGNREGPDRGESSKHQLLAFVTLLETNKPYVSNCVRVPALQALLLVANSLDSNADCTRLVVDGWLEVGLTGEGALKVLSTSLTLRADWERLLLAQLGQGTLGAGAGSRAKAGRGEGLGVPGLSRKDLEKLSEGLVRFLLYTEVSYSLRRLTGLQVQNLYVGPQAQTEFSEPHAPNPLFPGMEAQPDTIKGGLQVTKYFTYNCLTDSKDLYSECLRTFWSCPHCDLYSPVTPLERMSHEATCRPPGELQDNQDKKGDDVKAASSSSSVSSLARVYHCDVCDKDLTLTSTEILKHKRQHMHSGR
;
A
#
# COMPACT_ATOMS: atom_id res chain seq x y z
N MET A 1 -23.69 35.44 -82.68
CA MET A 1 -22.34 34.83 -82.58
C MET A 1 -21.64 35.42 -81.36
N SER A 2 -21.03 34.56 -80.53
CA SER A 2 -20.06 34.86 -79.46
C SER A 2 -20.53 35.70 -78.25
N GLU A 3 -20.94 35.01 -77.17
CA GLU A 3 -20.59 35.43 -75.81
C GLU A 3 -20.11 34.22 -75.00
N ARG A 4 -18.85 34.29 -74.57
CA ARG A 4 -18.12 33.28 -73.78
C ARG A 4 -18.73 33.18 -72.38
N ARG A 5 -19.49 32.12 -72.09
CA ARG A 5 -19.70 31.68 -70.70
C ARG A 5 -18.44 30.99 -70.20
N ARG A 6 -17.69 31.67 -69.31
CA ARG A 6 -16.69 31.06 -68.44
C ARG A 6 -17.43 30.21 -67.41
N ASP A 7 -17.46 28.90 -67.60
CA ASP A 7 -17.81 27.96 -66.53
C ASP A 7 -16.69 27.99 -65.47
N SER A 8 -16.87 28.77 -64.41
CA SER A 8 -16.09 28.61 -63.19
C SER A 8 -16.55 27.32 -62.52
N ARG A 9 -15.77 26.24 -62.67
CA ARG A 9 -15.94 25.01 -61.87
C ARG A 9 -15.82 25.39 -60.39
N SER A 10 -16.93 25.46 -59.65
CA SER A 10 -16.90 25.68 -58.21
C SER A 10 -16.41 24.40 -57.53
N TRP A 11 -15.32 24.51 -56.76
CA TRP A 11 -14.83 23.40 -55.95
C TRP A 11 -15.83 23.02 -54.86
N ASP A 12 -16.22 21.75 -54.83
CA ASP A 12 -17.17 21.23 -53.85
C ASP A 12 -16.45 20.91 -52.53
N TRP A 13 -16.56 21.84 -51.58
CA TRP A 13 -15.97 21.70 -50.24
C TRP A 13 -16.67 20.66 -49.38
N ASP A 14 -17.87 20.19 -49.74
CA ASP A 14 -18.60 19.16 -49.00
C ASP A 14 -18.27 17.75 -49.47
N ASN A 15 -17.58 17.60 -50.61
CA ASN A 15 -17.11 16.32 -51.11
C ASN A 15 -15.87 15.81 -50.33
N PRO A 16 -15.92 14.60 -49.73
CA PRO A 16 -14.79 14.01 -48.99
C PRO A 16 -13.52 13.83 -49.84
N GLN A 17 -13.67 13.56 -51.15
CA GLN A 17 -12.52 13.39 -52.05
C GLN A 17 -11.78 14.71 -52.27
N CYS A 18 -12.51 15.84 -52.30
CA CYS A 18 -11.93 17.17 -52.44
C CYS A 18 -11.19 17.61 -51.15
N ARG A 19 -11.74 17.31 -49.96
CA ARG A 19 -11.05 17.52 -48.68
C ARG A 19 -9.79 16.65 -48.55
N ALA A 20 -9.84 15.40 -49.00
CA ALA A 20 -8.69 14.50 -48.97
C ALA A 20 -7.51 15.02 -49.83
N GLN A 21 -7.79 15.70 -50.94
CA GLN A 21 -6.76 16.35 -51.73
C GLN A 21 -6.15 17.58 -51.03
N MET A 22 -6.95 18.37 -50.31
CA MET A 22 -6.44 19.46 -49.46
C MET A 22 -5.61 18.96 -48.28
N ASP A 23 -6.01 17.83 -47.70
CA ASP A 23 -5.27 17.18 -46.61
C ASP A 23 -3.87 16.73 -47.05
N GLN A 24 -3.72 16.31 -48.31
CA GLN A 24 -2.42 15.95 -48.90
C GLN A 24 -1.52 17.18 -49.13
N ILE A 25 -2.08 18.40 -49.16
CA ILE A 25 -1.35 19.65 -49.37
C ILE A 25 -0.95 20.30 -48.04
N PHE A 26 -1.87 20.39 -47.07
CA PHE A 26 -1.70 21.18 -45.84
C PHE A 26 -1.51 20.38 -44.55
N PHE A 27 -1.85 19.09 -44.53
CA PHE A 27 -1.94 18.30 -43.29
C PHE A 27 -1.12 16.99 -43.34
N ARG A 28 0.12 17.04 -43.86
CA ARG A 28 1.01 15.87 -43.91
C ARG A 28 1.54 15.50 -42.53
N ARG A 29 2.20 14.35 -42.43
CA ARG A 29 2.83 13.86 -41.18
C ARG A 29 3.88 14.81 -40.57
N HIS A 30 4.42 15.75 -41.36
CA HIS A 30 5.46 16.68 -40.94
C HIS A 30 4.96 18.12 -40.78
N ASP A 31 3.67 18.38 -41.05
CA ASP A 31 3.07 19.70 -40.91
C ASP A 31 2.57 19.93 -39.46
N TYR A 32 2.38 21.19 -39.10
CA TYR A 32 2.02 21.61 -37.73
C TYR A 32 0.69 20.98 -37.26
N ILE A 33 -0.29 20.87 -38.16
CA ILE A 33 -1.52 20.10 -37.95
C ILE A 33 -1.42 18.85 -38.83
N GLN A 34 -1.59 17.67 -38.24
CA GLN A 34 -1.47 16.40 -38.97
C GLN A 34 -2.85 15.83 -39.30
N ASN A 35 -3.01 15.28 -40.51
CA ASN A 35 -4.26 14.62 -40.92
C ASN A 35 -4.65 13.51 -39.93
N GLY A 36 -5.91 13.53 -39.48
CA GLY A 36 -6.47 12.55 -38.54
C GLY A 36 -6.30 12.91 -37.06
N THR A 37 -5.64 14.02 -36.73
CA THR A 37 -5.59 14.56 -35.35
C THR A 37 -6.90 15.25 -34.96
N THR A 38 -7.11 15.48 -33.66
CA THR A 38 -8.27 16.24 -33.17
C THR A 38 -8.27 17.67 -33.71
N GLU A 39 -7.10 18.31 -33.77
CA GLU A 39 -6.90 19.66 -34.30
C GLU A 39 -7.23 19.76 -35.80
N HIS A 40 -7.00 18.69 -36.56
CA HIS A 40 -7.40 18.58 -37.97
C HIS A 40 -8.92 18.55 -38.15
N LYS A 41 -9.64 17.81 -37.30
CA LYS A 41 -11.12 17.83 -37.29
C LYS A 41 -11.67 19.18 -36.87
N GLU A 42 -11.05 19.80 -35.86
CA GLU A 42 -11.40 21.15 -35.41
C GLU A 42 -11.18 22.19 -36.52
N PHE A 43 -10.08 22.09 -37.28
CA PHE A 43 -9.83 22.94 -38.44
C PHE A 43 -10.96 22.84 -39.47
N TRP A 44 -11.36 21.64 -39.89
CA TRP A 44 -12.44 21.50 -40.88
C TRP A 44 -13.79 22.02 -40.36
N SER A 45 -14.07 21.82 -39.07
CA SER A 45 -15.26 22.40 -38.44
C SER A 45 -15.21 23.94 -38.37
N PHE A 46 -14.02 24.52 -38.18
CA PHE A 46 -13.78 25.95 -38.23
C PHE A 46 -13.92 26.46 -39.68
N PHE A 47 -13.39 25.72 -40.65
CA PHE A 47 -13.43 26.03 -42.07
C PHE A 47 -14.88 26.14 -42.59
N GLU A 48 -15.75 25.19 -42.25
CA GLU A 48 -17.18 25.26 -42.60
C GLU A 48 -17.86 26.50 -42.00
N ARG A 49 -17.54 26.86 -40.75
CA ARG A 49 -18.04 28.08 -40.11
C ARG A 49 -17.48 29.34 -40.77
N PHE A 50 -16.20 29.33 -41.14
CA PHE A 50 -15.52 30.41 -41.82
C PHE A 50 -16.10 30.66 -43.22
N GLN A 51 -16.42 29.60 -43.97
CA GLN A 51 -17.09 29.68 -45.27
C GLN A 51 -18.52 30.23 -45.15
N ARG A 52 -19.30 29.77 -44.16
CA ARG A 52 -20.64 30.32 -43.86
C ARG A 52 -20.59 31.79 -43.45
N PHE A 53 -19.51 32.22 -42.80
CA PHE A 53 -19.29 33.61 -42.45
C PHE A 53 -18.90 34.46 -43.66
N LYS A 54 -18.02 33.96 -44.54
CA LYS A 54 -17.60 34.62 -45.79
C LYS A 54 -18.80 34.81 -46.73
N THR A 55 -19.60 33.78 -46.95
CA THR A 55 -20.84 33.84 -47.76
C THR A 55 -21.89 34.79 -47.18
N ARG A 56 -22.04 34.87 -45.84
CA ARG A 56 -22.90 35.89 -45.19
C ARG A 56 -22.38 37.31 -45.36
N LYS A 57 -21.07 37.52 -45.32
CA LYS A 57 -20.43 38.83 -45.49
C LYS A 57 -20.53 39.30 -46.95
N ASP A 58 -20.34 38.39 -47.89
CA ASP A 58 -20.48 38.64 -49.33
C ASP A 58 -21.96 38.92 -49.69
N MET A 59 -22.94 38.25 -49.05
CA MET A 59 -24.36 38.59 -49.19
C MET A 59 -24.77 39.92 -48.52
N SER A 60 -24.03 40.40 -47.51
CA SER A 60 -24.26 41.73 -46.90
C SER A 60 -23.51 42.88 -47.59
N GLY A 61 -22.70 42.58 -48.61
CA GLY A 61 -21.76 43.49 -49.25
C GLY A 61 -22.19 43.98 -50.63
N SER A 62 -23.45 44.39 -50.81
CA SER A 62 -23.87 45.15 -52.00
C SER A 62 -25.18 45.92 -51.78
N SER A 63 -25.19 46.90 -50.89
CA SER A 63 -26.04 48.10 -50.95
C SER A 63 -25.78 48.97 -49.73
N ARG A 64 -25.87 50.30 -49.91
CA ARG A 64 -25.70 51.39 -48.92
C ARG A 64 -24.32 52.05 -48.89
N LYS A 65 -24.07 52.84 -49.93
CA LYS A 65 -23.60 54.22 -49.75
C LYS A 65 -24.79 55.16 -49.98
N GLU A 66 -24.81 56.27 -49.23
CA GLU A 66 -25.72 57.43 -49.32
C GLU A 66 -27.11 57.25 -48.67
N ASP A 67 -27.24 57.63 -47.39
CA ASP A 67 -27.88 58.90 -47.01
C ASP A 67 -27.86 59.13 -45.48
N MET A 68 -27.78 60.42 -45.12
CA MET A 68 -27.52 61.00 -43.80
C MET A 68 -28.74 61.00 -42.85
N GLU A 69 -28.41 61.01 -41.54
CA GLU A 69 -29.07 61.68 -40.41
C GLU A 69 -30.56 61.43 -40.12
N GLU A 70 -30.84 60.68 -39.03
CA GLU A 70 -31.52 61.14 -37.79
C GLU A 70 -32.01 59.94 -36.93
N GLY A 71 -31.85 60.05 -35.60
CA GLY A 71 -32.71 59.34 -34.62
C GLY A 71 -32.26 57.97 -34.09
N ARG A 72 -31.99 57.91 -32.78
CA ARG A 72 -31.77 56.72 -31.91
C ARG A 72 -32.90 55.67 -32.06
N ASP A 73 -32.72 54.35 -31.92
CA ASP A 73 -32.20 53.64 -30.74
C ASP A 73 -31.99 52.11 -30.98
N ARG A 74 -31.00 51.52 -30.27
CA ARG A 74 -30.83 50.11 -29.84
C ARG A 74 -31.11 48.92 -30.79
N LYS A 75 -30.02 48.37 -31.37
CA LYS A 75 -29.72 46.92 -31.36
C LYS A 75 -28.20 46.71 -31.26
N LYS A 76 -27.76 46.03 -30.19
CA LYS A 76 -26.35 45.70 -29.90
C LYS A 76 -25.78 44.78 -30.98
N THR A 77 -25.01 45.33 -31.90
CA THR A 77 -23.97 44.60 -32.62
C THR A 77 -22.87 44.25 -31.61
N VAL A 78 -22.47 42.97 -31.57
CA VAL A 78 -21.37 42.50 -30.73
C VAL A 78 -20.08 43.04 -31.32
N ASP A 79 -19.54 44.09 -30.71
CA ASP A 79 -18.20 44.58 -31.02
C ASP A 79 -17.17 43.61 -30.43
N LEU A 80 -16.50 42.86 -31.31
CA LEU A 80 -15.47 41.88 -30.95
C LEU A 80 -14.10 42.52 -30.74
N GLY A 81 -14.00 43.87 -30.76
CA GLY A 81 -12.74 44.58 -30.50
C GLY A 81 -11.65 44.32 -31.53
N LEU A 82 -12.04 44.07 -32.79
CA LEU A 82 -11.09 43.86 -33.89
C LEU A 82 -10.93 45.17 -34.69
N PRO A 83 -9.69 45.59 -35.00
CA PRO A 83 -9.45 46.74 -35.85
C PRO A 83 -10.15 46.56 -37.21
N ARG A 84 -10.84 47.61 -37.68
CA ARG A 84 -11.61 47.58 -38.94
C ARG A 84 -10.71 47.43 -40.17
N GLU A 85 -9.45 47.82 -40.07
CA GLU A 85 -8.40 47.53 -41.04
C GLU A 85 -7.34 46.62 -40.40
N TYR A 86 -7.09 45.49 -41.06
CA TYR A 86 -6.12 44.49 -40.66
C TYR A 86 -4.70 45.04 -40.89
N ASP A 87 -3.95 45.28 -39.81
CA ASP A 87 -2.55 45.73 -39.89
C ASP A 87 -1.60 44.52 -39.92
N ALA A 88 -0.91 44.35 -41.04
CA ALA A 88 -0.01 43.23 -41.30
C ALA A 88 1.18 43.13 -40.32
N ARG A 89 1.45 44.18 -39.54
CA ARG A 89 2.53 44.25 -38.53
C ARG A 89 2.31 43.38 -37.30
N TYR A 90 1.08 42.92 -37.05
CA TYR A 90 0.77 42.01 -35.92
C TYR A 90 0.92 40.52 -36.27
N ARG A 91 1.43 40.19 -37.46
CA ARG A 91 1.82 38.81 -37.78
C ARG A 91 3.07 38.43 -36.99
N ILE A 92 2.99 37.35 -36.20
CA ILE A 92 4.19 36.59 -35.85
C ILE A 92 4.63 35.89 -37.14
N ASN A 93 5.90 36.08 -37.52
CA ASN A 93 6.55 35.43 -38.66
C ASN A 93 6.68 33.91 -38.45
N VAL A 94 5.57 33.18 -38.50
CA VAL A 94 5.59 31.79 -38.94
C VAL A 94 5.37 31.85 -40.45
N SER A 95 6.44 32.00 -41.21
CA SER A 95 6.36 31.70 -42.64
C SER A 95 6.07 30.20 -42.72
N VAL A 96 4.85 29.82 -43.08
CA VAL A 96 4.67 28.56 -43.81
C VAL A 96 5.57 28.73 -45.03
N CYS A 97 6.73 28.05 -45.05
CA CYS A 97 7.72 28.19 -46.12
C CYS A 97 7.00 28.02 -47.46
N THR A 98 6.75 29.12 -48.15
CA THR A 98 5.91 29.17 -49.36
C THR A 98 6.54 28.47 -50.53
N LYS A 99 7.87 28.31 -50.52
CA LYS A 99 8.59 27.52 -51.53
C LYS A 99 8.11 26.09 -51.59
N ASP A 100 7.77 25.49 -50.45
CA ASP A 100 7.33 24.10 -50.39
C ASP A 100 5.93 23.93 -51.00
N THR A 101 4.98 24.84 -50.74
CA THR A 101 3.61 24.76 -51.30
C THR A 101 3.51 25.08 -52.79
N GLU A 102 4.36 25.99 -53.29
CA GLU A 102 4.41 26.35 -54.71
C GLU A 102 5.17 25.29 -55.53
N GLU A 103 6.32 24.76 -55.05
CA GLU A 103 6.99 23.60 -55.67
C GLU A 103 6.10 22.34 -55.67
N ARG A 104 5.19 22.19 -54.69
CA ARG A 104 4.23 21.08 -54.61
C ARG A 104 3.07 21.20 -55.61
N LEU A 105 2.71 22.41 -56.05
CA LEU A 105 1.74 22.64 -57.13
C LEU A 105 2.38 22.45 -58.52
N GLU A 106 3.67 22.75 -58.64
CA GLU A 106 4.43 22.60 -59.90
C GLU A 106 5.01 21.18 -60.10
N GLY A 107 5.31 20.46 -59.00
CA GLY A 107 5.92 19.13 -59.00
C GLY A 107 5.02 17.99 -59.49
N SER A 108 3.70 18.18 -59.53
CA SER A 108 2.78 17.21 -60.18
C SER A 108 2.83 17.26 -61.71
N GLY A 109 3.64 18.16 -62.30
CA GLY A 109 3.73 18.36 -63.74
C GLY A 109 4.83 17.58 -64.48
N ARG A 110 5.72 16.82 -63.81
CA ARG A 110 6.95 16.30 -64.46
C ARG A 110 7.28 14.81 -64.36
N SER A 111 6.40 13.95 -63.86
CA SER A 111 6.57 12.50 -64.00
C SER A 111 5.24 11.76 -64.20
N ASP A 112 4.81 11.68 -65.45
CA ASP A 112 4.12 10.54 -66.08
C ASP A 112 3.31 11.00 -67.30
N GLN A 113 4.00 11.16 -68.43
CA GLN A 113 3.35 11.20 -69.74
C GLN A 113 2.92 9.79 -70.15
N ARG A 114 1.86 9.23 -69.53
CA ARG A 114 1.07 8.09 -70.07
C ARG A 114 -0.15 7.75 -69.20
N HIS A 115 -1.03 8.73 -68.98
CA HIS A 115 -2.49 8.54 -68.94
C HIS A 115 -3.17 9.90 -68.70
N ARG A 116 -3.69 10.51 -69.78
CA ARG A 116 -4.64 11.63 -69.69
C ARG A 116 -6.04 11.08 -69.46
N GLN A 117 -6.49 11.11 -68.21
CA GLN A 117 -7.90 11.32 -67.88
C GLN A 117 -8.01 12.57 -66.98
N SER A 118 -9.15 13.25 -67.11
CA SER A 118 -9.43 14.62 -66.71
C SER A 118 -8.92 15.06 -65.33
N SER A 119 -8.31 16.25 -65.33
CA SER A 119 -7.95 17.07 -64.17
C SER A 119 -9.09 17.26 -63.16
N SER A 120 -8.93 16.72 -61.96
CA SER A 120 -9.73 17.00 -60.76
C SER A 120 -8.81 17.36 -59.59
N GLY A 121 -7.76 18.14 -59.84
CA GLY A 121 -6.94 18.76 -58.79
C GLY A 121 -7.49 20.13 -58.41
N PRO A 122 -7.19 20.63 -57.20
CA PRO A 122 -7.68 21.92 -56.74
C PRO A 122 -7.06 23.10 -57.50
N GLY A 123 -7.87 24.14 -57.76
CA GLY A 123 -7.39 25.37 -58.37
C GLY A 123 -6.57 26.23 -57.40
N SER A 124 -5.78 27.16 -57.94
CA SER A 124 -4.91 28.07 -57.16
C SER A 124 -5.70 28.94 -56.17
N GLN A 125 -6.96 29.27 -56.51
CA GLN A 125 -7.83 30.11 -55.69
C GLN A 125 -8.36 29.36 -54.46
N GLU A 126 -8.70 28.08 -54.62
CA GLU A 126 -9.14 27.20 -53.54
C GLU A 126 -8.02 26.92 -52.54
N VAL A 127 -6.80 26.69 -53.04
CA VAL A 127 -5.60 26.50 -52.21
C VAL A 127 -5.31 27.77 -51.40
N ALA A 128 -5.46 28.96 -52.00
CA ALA A 128 -5.31 30.24 -51.31
C ALA A 128 -6.38 30.45 -50.22
N ASP A 129 -7.64 30.07 -50.49
CA ASP A 129 -8.74 30.16 -49.51
C ASP A 129 -8.55 29.21 -48.33
N CYS A 130 -8.12 27.97 -48.59
CA CYS A 130 -7.79 27.00 -47.53
C CYS A 130 -6.60 27.49 -46.68
N ARG A 131 -5.57 28.04 -47.32
CA ARG A 131 -4.42 28.65 -46.64
C ARG A 131 -4.82 29.82 -45.75
N LEU A 132 -5.69 30.72 -46.24
CA LEU A 132 -6.17 31.86 -45.46
C LEU A 132 -6.97 31.39 -44.23
N ALA A 133 -7.84 30.40 -44.41
CA ALA A 133 -8.59 29.82 -43.31
C ALA A 133 -7.70 29.10 -42.29
N LEU A 134 -6.63 28.42 -42.74
CA LEU A 134 -5.63 27.81 -41.87
C LEU A 134 -4.90 28.84 -41.02
N LEU A 135 -4.50 29.97 -41.62
CA LEU A 135 -3.89 31.08 -40.88
C LEU A 135 -4.85 31.70 -39.85
N HIS A 136 -6.14 31.87 -40.20
CA HIS A 136 -7.15 32.35 -39.26
C HIS A 136 -7.46 31.35 -38.14
N PHE A 137 -7.44 30.04 -38.43
CA PHE A 137 -7.60 29.00 -37.41
C PHE A 137 -6.44 29.01 -36.42
N LEU A 138 -5.21 29.15 -36.91
CA LEU A 138 -4.02 29.28 -36.06
C LEU A 138 -4.06 30.55 -35.21
N ASP A 139 -4.46 31.71 -35.77
CA ASP A 139 -4.67 32.96 -35.01
C ASP A 139 -5.80 32.81 -33.97
N PHE A 140 -6.92 32.16 -34.33
CA PHE A 140 -8.04 31.91 -33.42
C PHE A 140 -7.63 31.04 -32.23
N ASN A 141 -6.94 29.92 -32.47
CA ASN A 141 -6.44 29.04 -31.42
C ASN A 141 -5.42 29.75 -30.53
N GLN A 142 -4.55 30.55 -31.13
CA GLN A 142 -3.58 31.35 -30.39
C GLN A 142 -4.28 32.39 -29.50
N ARG A 143 -5.25 33.14 -30.01
CA ARG A 143 -6.05 34.09 -29.21
C ARG A 143 -6.85 33.40 -28.11
N GLN A 144 -7.41 32.22 -28.38
CA GLN A 144 -8.10 31.44 -27.35
C GLN A 144 -7.11 31.01 -26.24
N SER A 145 -5.90 30.60 -26.61
CA SER A 145 -4.84 30.25 -25.65
C SER A 145 -4.37 31.47 -24.84
N PHE A 146 -4.18 32.63 -25.47
CA PHE A 146 -3.83 33.88 -24.80
C PHE A 146 -4.96 34.40 -23.91
N GLY A 147 -6.22 34.23 -24.31
CA GLY A 147 -7.39 34.57 -23.49
C GLY A 147 -7.49 33.69 -22.24
N LYS A 148 -7.26 32.38 -22.38
CA LYS A 148 -7.15 31.45 -21.24
C LYS A 148 -5.98 31.84 -20.33
N LEU A 149 -4.83 32.18 -20.90
CA LEU A 149 -3.62 32.60 -20.19
C LEU A 149 -3.84 33.91 -19.43
N ALA A 150 -4.43 34.92 -20.07
CA ALA A 150 -4.76 36.19 -19.45
C ALA A 150 -5.72 35.99 -18.28
N LYS A 151 -6.76 35.15 -18.46
CA LYS A 151 -7.68 34.79 -17.37
C LYS A 151 -6.95 34.14 -16.19
N LEU A 152 -6.09 33.15 -16.46
CA LEU A 152 -5.29 32.48 -15.42
C LEU A 152 -4.36 33.44 -14.68
N ARG A 153 -3.68 34.36 -15.40
CA ARG A 153 -2.82 35.36 -14.78
C ARG A 153 -3.60 36.36 -13.93
N THR A 154 -4.79 36.74 -14.36
CA THR A 154 -5.69 37.59 -13.56
C THR A 154 -6.15 36.87 -12.29
N GLU A 155 -6.52 35.59 -12.38
CA GLU A 155 -6.89 34.76 -11.22
C GLU A 155 -5.72 34.61 -10.23
N GLN A 156 -4.51 34.36 -10.71
CA GLN A 156 -3.30 34.28 -9.87
C GLN A 156 -3.00 35.60 -9.16
N LYS A 157 -3.11 36.73 -9.86
CA LYS A 157 -2.92 38.07 -9.26
C LYS A 157 -3.97 38.42 -8.21
N ALA A 158 -5.15 37.80 -8.29
CA ALA A 158 -6.22 37.99 -7.32
C ALA A 158 -6.04 37.18 -6.02
N LEU A 159 -5.05 36.28 -5.96
CA LEU A 159 -4.75 35.52 -4.74
C LEU A 159 -4.02 36.42 -3.72
N PRO A 160 -4.37 36.38 -2.42
CA PRO A 160 -3.73 37.21 -1.39
C PRO A 160 -2.21 37.07 -1.33
N ILE A 161 -1.69 35.87 -1.54
CA ILE A 161 -0.25 35.58 -1.48
C ILE A 161 0.55 36.33 -2.56
N PHE A 162 -0.09 36.78 -3.64
CA PHE A 162 0.60 37.45 -4.75
C PHE A 162 1.29 38.74 -4.31
N GLN A 163 0.69 39.50 -3.40
CA GLN A 163 1.26 40.75 -2.86
C GLN A 163 2.57 40.52 -2.10
N TYR A 164 2.77 39.30 -1.60
CA TYR A 164 3.93 38.91 -0.80
C TYR A 164 4.99 38.16 -1.61
N ARG A 165 4.81 38.00 -2.93
CA ARG A 165 5.69 37.24 -3.82
C ARG A 165 7.17 37.59 -3.63
N ASP A 166 7.52 38.86 -3.77
CA ASP A 166 8.91 39.29 -3.76
C ASP A 166 9.51 39.17 -2.36
N ARG A 167 8.71 39.45 -1.32
CA ARG A 167 9.11 39.27 0.08
C ARG A 167 9.38 37.81 0.44
N ILE A 168 8.58 36.87 -0.07
CA ILE A 168 8.79 35.42 0.12
C ILE A 168 10.14 35.02 -0.48
N VAL A 169 10.42 35.42 -1.72
CA VAL A 169 11.68 35.10 -2.40
C VAL A 169 12.89 35.69 -1.66
N GLU A 170 12.79 36.93 -1.20
CA GLU A 170 13.84 37.60 -0.42
C GLU A 170 14.13 36.87 0.90
N LEU A 171 13.08 36.52 1.66
CA LEU A 171 13.21 35.80 2.93
C LEU A 171 13.86 34.42 2.73
N VAL A 172 13.46 33.68 1.70
CA VAL A 172 14.01 32.34 1.40
C VAL A 172 15.47 32.42 0.94
N ARG A 173 15.89 33.50 0.27
CA ARG A 173 17.31 33.68 -0.08
C ARG A 173 18.18 33.98 1.13
N SER A 174 17.69 34.83 2.02
CA SER A 174 18.43 35.37 3.18
C SER A 174 18.42 34.49 4.42
N ASN A 175 17.46 33.57 4.56
CA ASN A 175 17.30 32.75 5.75
C ASN A 175 17.29 31.25 5.40
N PRO A 176 17.93 30.38 6.20
CA PRO A 176 17.91 28.93 5.98
C PRO A 176 16.51 28.34 6.17
N VAL A 177 15.70 28.90 7.07
CA VAL A 177 14.33 28.47 7.35
C VAL A 177 13.39 29.65 7.28
N VAL A 178 12.23 29.50 6.64
CA VAL A 178 11.15 30.50 6.59
C VAL A 178 9.82 29.83 6.85
N VAL A 179 8.97 30.45 7.66
CA VAL A 179 7.60 29.98 7.90
C VAL A 179 6.61 30.88 7.17
N VAL A 180 5.85 30.31 6.23
CA VAL A 180 4.80 31.01 5.48
C VAL A 180 3.44 30.54 5.98
N ALA A 181 2.73 31.44 6.66
CA ALA A 181 1.43 31.16 7.21
C ALA A 181 0.33 31.90 6.45
N GLY A 182 -0.85 31.29 6.33
CA GLY A 182 -2.03 31.96 5.81
C GLY A 182 -3.18 30.99 5.61
N ASP A 183 -4.42 31.47 5.61
CA ASP A 183 -5.60 30.59 5.60
C ASP A 183 -5.69 29.70 4.34
N THR A 184 -6.53 28.67 4.41
CA THR A 184 -6.85 27.86 3.23
C THR A 184 -7.40 28.73 2.10
N GLY A 185 -6.92 28.51 0.87
CA GLY A 185 -7.33 29.31 -0.30
C GLY A 185 -6.50 30.57 -0.56
N CYS A 186 -5.53 30.94 0.29
CA CYS A 186 -4.67 32.09 0.01
C CYS A 186 -3.63 31.86 -1.12
N GLY A 187 -3.41 30.61 -1.53
CA GLY A 187 -2.55 30.24 -2.66
C GLY A 187 -1.16 29.68 -2.32
N LYS A 188 -0.83 29.39 -1.04
CA LYS A 188 0.48 28.87 -0.59
C LYS A 188 1.00 27.70 -1.44
N SER A 189 0.28 26.58 -1.43
CA SER A 189 0.68 25.30 -2.02
C SER A 189 0.86 25.35 -3.54
N THR A 190 0.18 26.26 -4.23
CA THR A 190 0.30 26.42 -5.69
C THR A 190 1.31 27.48 -6.08
N GLN A 191 1.35 28.62 -5.37
CA GLN A 191 2.10 29.80 -5.81
C GLN A 191 3.53 29.87 -5.25
N VAL A 192 3.78 29.50 -3.99
CA VAL A 192 5.13 29.57 -3.39
C VAL A 192 6.16 28.78 -4.21
N PRO A 193 5.90 27.52 -4.62
CA PRO A 193 6.85 26.78 -5.46
C PRO A 193 7.11 27.45 -6.81
N GLN A 194 6.09 28.09 -7.41
CA GLN A 194 6.21 28.82 -8.68
C GLN A 194 7.05 30.10 -8.52
N TYR A 195 6.91 30.82 -7.41
CA TYR A 195 7.69 32.03 -7.13
C TYR A 195 9.18 31.70 -6.96
N LEU A 196 9.48 30.60 -6.26
CA LEU A 196 10.86 30.13 -6.12
C LEU A 196 11.44 29.65 -7.45
N LEU A 197 10.70 28.84 -8.22
CA LEU A 197 11.15 28.38 -9.54
C LEU A 197 11.38 29.52 -10.53
N SER A 198 10.50 30.54 -10.53
CA SER A 198 10.63 31.71 -11.43
C SER A 198 11.74 32.68 -11.03
N SER A 199 12.18 32.65 -9.77
CA SER A 199 13.26 33.50 -9.24
C SER A 199 14.65 32.85 -9.34
N GLY A 200 14.77 31.73 -10.04
CA GLY A 200 16.05 31.08 -10.37
C GLY A 200 16.42 29.92 -9.46
N PHE A 201 15.64 29.60 -8.42
CA PHE A 201 15.84 28.35 -7.69
C PHE A 201 15.57 27.16 -8.61
N SER A 202 16.34 26.10 -8.40
CA SER A 202 16.18 24.83 -9.10
C SER A 202 16.12 23.68 -8.10
N HIS A 203 15.72 22.49 -8.53
CA HIS A 203 15.70 21.32 -7.66
C HIS A 203 14.90 21.53 -6.36
N ILE A 204 13.65 21.98 -6.53
CA ILE A 204 12.71 22.27 -5.45
C ILE A 204 11.88 21.03 -5.18
N ALA A 205 11.80 20.59 -3.93
CA ALA A 205 10.90 19.53 -3.48
C ALA A 205 9.81 20.11 -2.58
N CYS A 206 8.55 19.78 -2.86
CA CYS A 206 7.41 20.18 -2.04
C CYS A 206 6.73 18.93 -1.50
N THR A 207 6.78 18.73 -0.18
CA THR A 207 6.12 17.60 0.46
C THR A 207 4.64 17.86 0.66
N GLN A 208 3.85 16.80 0.55
CA GLN A 208 2.43 16.80 0.89
C GLN A 208 2.12 15.56 1.74
N PRO A 209 1.19 15.67 2.70
CA PRO A 209 0.82 14.54 3.55
C PRO A 209 0.08 13.45 2.76
N ARG A 210 -0.62 13.82 1.69
CA ARG A 210 -1.52 12.92 0.93
C ARG A 210 -1.05 12.71 -0.51
N ARG A 211 -1.18 11.47 -1.00
CA ARG A 211 -0.85 11.11 -2.40
C ARG A 211 -1.69 11.89 -3.42
N ILE A 212 -2.98 12.07 -3.17
CA ILE A 212 -3.89 12.81 -4.07
C ILE A 212 -3.47 14.27 -4.18
N ALA A 213 -3.08 14.91 -3.06
CA ALA A 213 -2.60 16.28 -3.04
C ALA A 213 -1.32 16.45 -3.87
N CYS A 214 -0.36 15.52 -3.79
CA CYS A 214 0.84 15.53 -4.65
C CYS A 214 0.47 15.57 -6.14
N ILE A 215 -0.41 14.67 -6.57
CA ILE A 215 -0.80 14.54 -7.98
C ILE A 215 -1.58 15.77 -8.44
N SER A 216 -2.57 16.21 -7.65
CA SER A 216 -3.45 17.32 -8.01
C SER A 216 -2.70 18.64 -8.08
N LEU A 217 -1.81 18.93 -7.11
CA LEU A 217 -0.99 20.13 -7.10
C LEU A 217 0.01 20.14 -8.25
N ALA A 218 0.69 19.02 -8.54
CA ALA A 218 1.60 18.93 -9.68
C ALA A 218 0.87 19.19 -11.01
N LYS A 219 -0.32 18.59 -11.21
CA LYS A 219 -1.16 18.84 -12.39
C LYS A 219 -1.63 20.30 -12.46
N ARG A 220 -2.09 20.86 -11.34
CA ARG A 220 -2.58 22.25 -11.27
C ARG A 220 -1.46 23.26 -11.56
N VAL A 221 -0.30 23.11 -10.92
CA VAL A 221 0.86 23.99 -11.14
C VAL A 221 1.41 23.85 -12.56
N SER A 222 1.41 22.64 -13.12
CA SER A 222 1.78 22.40 -14.51
C SER A 222 0.83 23.11 -15.49
N PHE A 223 -0.49 23.04 -15.24
CA PHE A 223 -1.51 23.76 -15.99
C PHE A 223 -1.35 25.29 -15.90
N GLU A 224 -1.20 25.81 -14.68
CA GLU A 224 -1.02 27.24 -14.40
C GLU A 224 0.27 27.82 -15.01
N SER A 225 1.34 27.02 -15.06
CA SER A 225 2.61 27.41 -15.67
C SER A 225 2.60 27.30 -17.20
N LEU A 226 1.46 26.92 -17.81
CA LEU A 226 1.30 26.60 -19.24
C LEU A 226 2.30 25.54 -19.71
N ASN A 227 2.74 24.71 -18.76
CA ASN A 227 3.69 23.64 -18.94
C ASN A 227 2.93 22.29 -19.01
N GLN A 228 1.71 22.32 -19.54
CA GLN A 228 0.72 21.24 -19.49
C GLN A 228 1.25 19.91 -20.05
N TYR A 229 2.32 19.96 -20.87
CA TYR A 229 3.03 18.81 -21.45
C TYR A 229 4.55 18.79 -21.20
N GLY A 230 5.09 19.69 -20.37
CA GLY A 230 6.54 19.81 -20.17
C GLY A 230 7.04 19.19 -18.87
N SER A 231 8.32 18.85 -18.86
CA SER A 231 8.97 17.99 -17.87
C SER A 231 9.53 18.71 -16.63
N LYS A 232 9.36 20.04 -16.52
CA LYS A 232 9.91 20.86 -15.43
C LYS A 232 9.19 20.71 -14.08
N VAL A 233 7.88 20.42 -14.09
CA VAL A 233 7.08 20.18 -12.88
C VAL A 233 6.63 18.73 -12.90
N GLY A 234 6.91 17.99 -11.83
CA GLY A 234 6.55 16.58 -11.72
C GLY A 234 6.03 16.25 -10.32
N TYR A 235 5.53 15.04 -10.18
CA TYR A 235 5.30 14.44 -8.87
C TYR A 235 6.03 13.10 -8.77
N GLN A 236 6.34 12.70 -7.55
CA GLN A 236 6.82 11.36 -7.23
C GLN A 236 6.18 10.91 -5.93
N ILE A 237 5.40 9.86 -6.01
CA ILE A 237 4.83 9.16 -4.86
C ILE A 237 5.34 7.71 -4.89
N ARG A 238 5.03 6.93 -3.86
CA ARG A 238 5.46 5.53 -3.80
C ARG A 238 4.99 4.77 -5.06
N PHE A 239 5.95 4.24 -5.82
CA PHE A 239 5.78 3.44 -7.04
C PHE A 239 5.07 4.11 -8.23
N GLU A 240 4.86 5.42 -8.18
CA GLU A 240 4.27 6.17 -9.28
C GLU A 240 4.88 7.58 -9.33
N GLY A 241 5.23 8.07 -10.52
CA GLY A 241 5.72 9.43 -10.67
C GLY A 241 5.90 9.84 -12.11
N THR A 242 6.10 11.14 -12.32
CA THR A 242 6.38 11.78 -13.61
C THR A 242 7.71 12.51 -13.63
N ARG A 243 8.58 12.25 -12.64
CA ARG A 243 9.92 12.82 -12.54
C ARG A 243 10.76 12.40 -13.76
N THR A 244 11.46 13.37 -14.33
CA THR A 244 12.40 13.20 -15.44
C THR A 244 13.67 14.03 -15.15
N PRO A 245 14.77 13.86 -15.91
CA PRO A 245 15.99 14.66 -15.70
C PRO A 245 15.79 16.17 -15.82
N SER A 246 14.77 16.62 -16.56
CA SER A 246 14.42 18.04 -16.71
C SER A 246 13.47 18.58 -15.65
N THR A 247 13.05 17.74 -14.70
CA THR A 247 12.19 18.14 -13.58
C THR A 247 12.96 19.00 -12.58
N LYS A 248 12.49 20.23 -12.38
CA LYS A 248 13.05 21.24 -11.46
C LYS A 248 12.20 21.46 -10.22
N LEU A 249 10.91 21.18 -10.29
CA LEU A 249 9.97 21.22 -9.16
C LEU A 249 9.30 19.85 -9.02
N LEU A 250 9.45 19.23 -7.86
CA LEU A 250 8.93 17.91 -7.56
C LEU A 250 7.96 17.95 -6.37
N PHE A 251 6.73 17.53 -6.58
CA PHE A 251 5.80 17.24 -5.48
C PHE A 251 5.94 15.80 -5.03
N LEU A 252 6.11 15.55 -3.73
CA LEU A 252 6.28 14.21 -3.20
C LEU A 252 5.66 14.02 -1.81
N THR A 253 5.47 12.77 -1.40
CA THR A 253 5.00 12.47 -0.04
C THR A 253 6.14 12.55 0.97
N GLU A 254 5.84 12.98 2.21
CA GLU A 254 6.79 13.03 3.34
C GLU A 254 7.55 11.71 3.53
N GLY A 255 6.84 10.58 3.55
CA GLY A 255 7.45 9.25 3.69
C GLY A 255 8.37 8.84 2.53
N LEU A 256 8.21 9.43 1.34
CA LEU A 256 9.15 9.21 0.23
C LEU A 256 10.41 10.08 0.40
N LEU A 257 10.27 11.31 0.88
CA LEU A 257 11.42 12.16 1.18
C LEU A 257 12.27 11.54 2.29
N LEU A 258 11.65 11.05 3.37
CA LEU A 258 12.35 10.33 4.44
C LEU A 258 13.14 9.11 3.92
N ARG A 259 12.60 8.39 2.93
CA ARG A 259 13.33 7.31 2.26
C ARG A 259 14.52 7.79 1.44
N GLN A 260 14.36 8.92 0.74
CA GLN A 260 15.46 9.53 0.01
C GLN A 260 16.57 9.93 0.98
N ILE A 261 16.23 10.47 2.16
CA ILE A 261 17.22 10.78 3.22
C ILE A 261 17.89 9.51 3.76
N GLN A 262 17.14 8.42 3.93
CA GLN A 262 17.71 7.13 4.37
C GLN A 262 18.72 6.56 3.37
N ALA A 263 18.51 6.76 2.07
CA ALA A 263 19.44 6.32 1.02
C ALA A 263 20.59 7.32 0.79
N ASP A 264 20.31 8.62 0.89
CA ASP A 264 21.24 9.73 0.71
C ASP A 264 21.04 10.73 1.86
N GLY A 265 21.86 10.62 2.90
CA GLY A 265 21.78 11.43 4.10
C GLY A 265 22.07 12.93 3.88
N ALA A 266 22.79 13.29 2.81
CA ALA A 266 23.10 14.69 2.48
C ALA A 266 22.01 15.33 1.60
N LEU A 267 21.21 14.50 0.92
CA LEU A 267 20.08 14.91 0.10
C LEU A 267 20.44 15.93 -1.00
N GLU A 268 21.59 15.74 -1.66
CA GLU A 268 22.22 16.71 -2.59
C GLU A 268 21.39 17.07 -3.81
N GLN A 269 20.42 16.24 -4.16
CA GLN A 269 19.53 16.50 -5.28
C GLN A 269 18.56 17.67 -5.08
N TYR A 270 18.48 18.29 -3.89
CA TYR A 270 17.56 19.40 -3.62
C TYR A 270 18.26 20.63 -3.06
N GLN A 271 17.90 21.80 -3.59
CA GLN A 271 18.33 23.10 -3.10
C GLN A 271 17.32 23.71 -2.12
N VAL A 272 16.03 23.45 -2.37
CA VAL A 272 14.93 23.98 -1.56
C VAL A 272 13.95 22.87 -1.22
N LEU A 273 13.64 22.73 0.06
CA LEU A 273 12.58 21.87 0.57
C LEU A 273 11.43 22.73 1.07
N ILE A 274 10.22 22.38 0.64
CA ILE A 274 8.99 23.00 1.11
C ILE A 274 8.21 21.90 1.83
N VAL A 275 7.93 22.09 3.11
CA VAL A 275 7.06 21.19 3.89
C VAL A 275 5.71 21.87 4.04
N ASP A 276 4.71 21.39 3.31
CA ASP A 276 3.36 21.92 3.33
C ASP A 276 2.49 21.27 4.40
N GLU A 277 1.43 21.97 4.80
CA GLU A 277 0.43 21.49 5.76
C GLU A 277 1.01 21.01 7.11
N VAL A 278 2.10 21.63 7.59
CA VAL A 278 2.79 21.26 8.86
C VAL A 278 1.87 21.31 10.08
N HIS A 279 0.78 22.06 9.98
CA HIS A 279 -0.22 22.20 11.04
C HIS A 279 -1.11 20.97 11.25
N GLU A 280 -1.14 20.01 10.31
CA GLU A 280 -1.87 18.75 10.51
C GLU A 280 -1.14 17.81 11.50
N ARG A 281 0.13 18.08 11.85
CA ARG A 281 0.92 17.38 12.88
C ARG A 281 0.94 15.85 12.70
N HIS A 282 1.13 15.42 11.46
CA HIS A 282 1.27 14.01 11.09
C HIS A 282 2.57 13.40 11.61
N LEU A 283 2.57 12.08 11.85
CA LEU A 283 3.74 11.34 12.35
C LEU A 283 4.99 11.56 11.47
N HIS A 284 4.83 11.39 10.16
CA HIS A 284 5.94 11.52 9.21
C HIS A 284 6.40 12.96 9.04
N CYS A 285 5.49 13.94 9.06
CA CYS A 285 5.83 15.36 9.02
C CYS A 285 6.67 15.76 10.23
N ASP A 286 6.22 15.47 11.44
CA ASP A 286 6.95 15.82 12.67
C ASP A 286 8.32 15.14 12.73
N PHE A 287 8.40 13.87 12.33
CA PHE A 287 9.69 13.17 12.25
C PHE A 287 10.61 13.78 11.18
N LEU A 288 10.07 14.08 10.00
CA LEU A 288 10.81 14.75 8.92
C LEU A 288 11.37 16.10 9.38
N LEU A 289 10.59 16.91 10.10
CA LEU A 289 11.06 18.19 10.62
C LEU A 289 12.24 18.01 11.61
N GLY A 290 12.21 16.96 12.43
CA GLY A 290 13.34 16.58 13.28
C GLY A 290 14.59 16.20 12.49
N VAL A 291 14.43 15.39 11.45
CA VAL A 291 15.55 14.99 10.58
C VAL A 291 16.12 16.20 9.82
N LEU A 292 15.26 17.06 9.28
CA LEU A 292 15.66 18.26 8.55
C LEU A 292 16.35 19.28 9.45
N ARG A 293 15.96 19.38 10.73
CA ARG A 293 16.66 20.22 11.71
C ARG A 293 18.12 19.79 11.88
N SER A 294 18.38 18.48 11.96
CA SER A 294 19.74 17.96 12.01
C SER A 294 20.49 18.16 10.68
N LEU A 295 19.81 17.98 9.54
CA LEU A 295 20.41 18.17 8.21
C LEU A 295 20.80 19.64 7.94
N LEU A 296 20.01 20.61 8.41
CA LEU A 296 20.33 22.03 8.26
C LEU A 296 21.62 22.44 8.96
N ALA A 297 22.03 21.71 10.02
CA ALA A 297 23.31 21.94 10.69
C ALA A 297 24.51 21.51 9.83
N THR A 298 24.34 20.47 8.99
CA THR A 298 25.38 20.01 8.06
C THR A 298 25.28 20.67 6.68
N ARG A 299 24.11 21.21 6.32
CA ARG A 299 23.82 21.86 5.04
C ARG A 299 23.33 23.31 5.19
N PRO A 300 24.25 24.27 5.37
CA PRO A 300 23.89 25.70 5.45
C PRO A 300 23.39 26.28 4.11
N ASP A 301 23.62 25.58 3.00
CA ASP A 301 23.19 25.96 1.66
C ASP A 301 21.72 25.59 1.37
N LEU A 302 21.19 24.60 2.10
CA LEU A 302 19.80 24.16 1.98
C LEU A 302 18.84 25.26 2.45
N ARG A 303 17.71 25.41 1.76
CA ARG A 303 16.61 26.29 2.17
C ARG A 303 15.37 25.49 2.51
N LEU A 304 14.78 25.76 3.67
CA LEU A 304 13.58 25.10 4.16
C LEU A 304 12.43 26.11 4.28
N VAL A 305 11.29 25.80 3.66
CA VAL A 305 10.06 26.58 3.76
C VAL A 305 8.98 25.75 4.43
N LEU A 306 8.46 26.22 5.56
CA LEU A 306 7.35 25.59 6.27
C LEU A 306 6.06 26.33 5.93
N MET A 307 5.05 25.63 5.40
CA MET A 307 3.76 26.23 5.08
C MET A 307 2.67 25.75 6.04
N SER A 308 1.96 26.69 6.66
CA SER A 308 0.92 26.42 7.65
C SER A 308 -0.36 27.19 7.36
N ALA A 309 -1.53 26.58 7.62
CA ALA A 309 -2.82 27.26 7.56
C ALA A 309 -3.27 27.86 8.90
N THR A 310 -2.64 27.48 10.03
CA THR A 310 -3.14 27.84 11.38
C THR A 310 -2.18 28.76 12.15
N ILE A 311 -2.70 29.37 13.22
CA ILE A 311 -2.06 30.39 14.05
C ILE A 311 -0.90 29.84 14.93
N ASN A 312 -0.70 28.51 15.05
CA ASN A 312 0.40 27.96 15.86
C ASN A 312 1.78 28.06 15.17
N ILE A 313 2.07 29.22 14.61
CA ILE A 313 3.28 29.51 13.83
C ILE A 313 4.47 29.71 14.77
N LYS A 314 4.21 30.15 16.01
CA LYS A 314 5.23 30.35 17.05
C LYS A 314 5.94 29.04 17.39
N LEU A 315 5.23 27.92 17.44
CA LEU A 315 5.82 26.60 17.69
C LEU A 315 6.89 26.24 16.64
N PHE A 316 6.56 26.37 15.36
CA PHE A 316 7.51 26.05 14.28
C PHE A 316 8.65 27.06 14.20
N SER A 317 8.36 28.34 14.41
CA SER A 317 9.38 29.39 14.46
C SER A 317 10.39 29.14 15.59
N SER A 318 9.92 28.90 16.83
CA SER A 318 10.80 28.65 17.97
C SER A 318 11.61 27.37 17.82
N TYR A 319 10.99 26.31 17.29
CA TYR A 319 11.66 25.02 17.06
C TYR A 319 12.85 25.13 16.09
N PHE A 320 12.77 26.02 15.08
CA PHE A 320 13.85 26.32 14.14
C PHE A 320 14.59 27.63 14.49
N ASN A 321 14.94 27.84 15.76
CA ASN A 321 15.74 28.98 16.24
C ASN A 321 15.16 30.36 15.86
N THR A 322 13.86 30.53 16.07
CA THR A 322 13.11 31.78 15.79
C THR A 322 13.13 32.16 14.31
N ALA A 323 12.85 31.19 13.44
CA ALA A 323 12.77 31.41 12.00
C ALA A 323 11.75 32.50 11.64
N PRO A 324 12.04 33.36 10.63
CA PRO A 324 11.15 34.44 10.22
C PRO A 324 9.79 33.91 9.75
N VAL A 325 8.75 34.60 10.21
CA VAL A 325 7.36 34.28 9.90
C VAL A 325 6.78 35.32 8.95
N LEU A 326 6.26 34.87 7.80
CA LEU A 326 5.47 35.67 6.89
C LEU A 326 4.01 35.23 6.98
N GLN A 327 3.14 36.13 7.47
CA GLN A 327 1.72 35.87 7.60
C GLN A 327 0.95 36.55 6.47
N VAL A 328 0.23 35.76 5.68
CA VAL A 328 -0.63 36.21 4.60
C VAL A 328 -2.08 36.25 5.12
N PRO A 329 -2.75 37.42 5.08
CA PRO A 329 -4.15 37.51 5.48
C PRO A 329 -5.04 36.67 4.54
N GLY A 330 -6.00 35.95 5.13
CA GLY A 330 -6.97 35.16 4.38
C GLY A 330 -7.96 36.02 3.59
N ARG A 331 -8.65 35.38 2.63
CA ARG A 331 -9.74 35.95 1.83
C ARG A 331 -11.04 35.20 2.09
N LEU A 332 -11.39 35.02 3.36
CA LEU A 332 -12.69 34.45 3.70
C LEU A 332 -13.75 35.55 3.66
N PHE A 333 -14.89 35.23 3.04
CA PHE A 333 -16.09 36.05 3.19
C PHE A 333 -16.57 35.99 4.65
N PRO A 334 -17.33 36.99 5.13
CA PRO A 334 -17.85 36.98 6.49
C PRO A 334 -18.71 35.73 6.74
N ILE A 335 -18.47 35.07 7.87
CA ILE A 335 -19.19 33.87 8.29
C ILE A 335 -19.91 34.18 9.60
N GLN A 336 -21.23 34.05 9.63
CA GLN A 336 -22.01 34.15 10.85
C GLN A 336 -21.91 32.84 11.64
N VAL A 337 -21.56 32.90 12.92
CA VAL A 337 -21.57 31.73 13.82
C VAL A 337 -22.84 31.75 14.64
N ILE A 338 -23.55 30.62 14.69
CA ILE A 338 -24.77 30.45 15.49
C ILE A 338 -24.57 29.22 16.37
N TYR A 339 -24.55 29.41 17.69
CA TYR A 339 -24.53 28.32 18.66
C TYR A 339 -25.97 27.83 18.92
N GLN A 340 -26.20 26.53 18.74
CA GLN A 340 -27.48 25.85 18.95
C GLN A 340 -27.24 24.55 19.72
N PRO A 341 -26.91 24.62 21.02
CA PRO A 341 -26.66 23.42 21.82
C PRO A 341 -27.88 22.48 21.80
N ILE A 342 -27.62 21.18 21.72
CA ILE A 342 -28.68 20.16 21.74
C ILE A 342 -29.28 20.09 23.16
N PRO A 343 -30.62 20.24 23.32
CA PRO A 343 -31.29 20.11 24.62
C PRO A 343 -30.96 18.79 25.31
N GLN A 344 -30.91 18.78 26.65
CA GLN A 344 -30.52 17.57 27.41
C GLN A 344 -31.42 16.36 27.14
N ASP A 345 -32.72 16.57 26.89
CA ASP A 345 -33.69 15.51 26.55
C ASP A 345 -33.46 14.90 25.16
N GLU A 346 -32.71 15.58 24.28
CA GLU A 346 -32.36 15.15 22.92
C GLU A 346 -30.89 14.68 22.83
N GLN A 347 -30.14 14.68 23.94
CA GLN A 347 -28.78 14.14 23.96
C GLN A 347 -28.81 12.61 23.97
N PRO A 348 -27.97 11.95 23.15
CA PRO A 348 -27.93 10.50 23.13
C PRO A 348 -27.49 9.97 24.51
N SER A 349 -28.29 9.11 25.12
CA SER A 349 -27.80 8.26 26.22
C SER A 349 -26.66 7.38 25.70
N ARG A 350 -25.76 6.89 26.58
CA ARG A 350 -24.56 6.10 26.17
C ARG A 350 -24.86 4.86 25.30
N SER A 351 -26.12 4.44 25.20
CA SER A 351 -26.59 3.27 24.43
C SER A 351 -27.59 3.57 23.30
N GLU A 352 -28.00 4.83 23.09
CA GLU A 352 -29.03 5.16 22.09
C GLU A 352 -28.46 5.74 20.79
N LYS A 353 -29.19 5.47 19.70
CA LYS A 353 -28.89 6.02 18.37
C LYS A 353 -28.95 7.55 18.40
N LEU A 354 -28.10 8.19 17.60
CA LEU A 354 -28.06 9.65 17.46
C LEU A 354 -29.42 10.19 17.01
N ASP A 355 -29.97 11.16 17.74
CA ASP A 355 -31.24 11.80 17.39
C ASP A 355 -31.08 12.68 16.12
N PRO A 356 -31.86 12.45 15.04
CA PRO A 356 -31.77 13.27 13.83
C PRO A 356 -32.46 14.64 13.94
N ARG A 357 -33.32 14.86 14.95
CA ARG A 357 -34.13 16.09 15.07
C ARG A 357 -33.31 17.39 15.07
N PRO A 358 -32.18 17.52 15.79
CA PRO A 358 -31.38 18.75 15.76
C PRO A 358 -30.85 19.12 14.37
N TYR A 359 -30.45 18.12 13.58
CA TYR A 359 -29.92 18.31 12.23
C TYR A 359 -31.02 18.67 11.24
N LEU A 360 -32.18 18.02 11.32
CA LEU A 360 -33.37 18.35 10.51
C LEU A 360 -33.86 19.78 10.78
N ARG A 361 -33.81 20.24 12.04
CA ARG A 361 -34.16 21.62 12.42
C ARG A 361 -33.31 22.65 11.66
N VAL A 362 -32.04 22.34 11.39
CA VAL A 362 -31.18 23.22 10.59
C VAL A 362 -31.61 23.23 9.12
N LEU A 363 -31.87 22.07 8.51
CA LEU A 363 -32.37 22.01 7.12
C LEU A 363 -33.68 22.80 6.96
N GLN A 364 -34.64 22.56 7.86
CA GLN A 364 -35.92 23.28 7.90
C GLN A 364 -35.71 24.79 8.08
N GLY A 365 -34.81 25.17 8.99
CA GLY A 365 -34.47 26.57 9.24
C GLY A 365 -33.75 27.26 8.07
N ILE A 366 -33.03 26.51 7.22
CA ILE A 366 -32.44 27.02 5.98
C ILE A 366 -33.54 27.21 4.93
N ASP A 367 -34.45 26.25 4.79
CA ASP A 367 -35.53 26.31 3.80
C ASP A 367 -36.57 27.41 4.09
N GLN A 368 -36.78 27.75 5.36
CA GLN A 368 -37.65 28.85 5.79
C GLN A 368 -37.00 30.23 5.63
N ARG A 369 -35.69 30.34 5.88
CA ARG A 369 -34.97 31.63 5.86
C ARG A 369 -34.45 32.02 4.48
N TYR A 370 -34.13 31.05 3.63
CA TYR A 370 -33.48 31.29 2.34
C TYR A 370 -34.32 30.76 1.16
N PRO A 371 -34.58 31.60 0.15
CA PRO A 371 -35.39 31.22 -1.01
C PRO A 371 -34.68 30.15 -1.87
N PRO A 372 -35.41 29.29 -2.60
CA PRO A 372 -34.83 28.19 -3.40
C PRO A 372 -33.85 28.65 -4.48
N GLU A 373 -34.00 29.88 -4.99
CA GLU A 373 -33.16 30.46 -6.03
C GLU A 373 -31.77 30.83 -5.51
N GLU A 374 -31.64 31.05 -4.19
CA GLU A 374 -30.36 31.35 -3.55
C GLU A 374 -29.53 30.07 -3.37
N ARG A 375 -28.42 30.02 -4.10
CA ARG A 375 -27.46 28.92 -4.03
C ARG A 375 -26.71 28.90 -2.70
N GLY A 376 -26.56 27.70 -2.16
CA GLY A 376 -25.77 27.45 -0.97
C GLY A 376 -25.92 26.01 -0.51
N ASP A 377 -24.87 25.22 -0.66
CA ASP A 377 -24.84 23.84 -0.20
C ASP A 377 -24.59 23.78 1.30
N LEU A 378 -25.08 22.72 1.94
CA LEU A 378 -24.91 22.40 3.34
C LEU A 378 -23.84 21.32 3.50
N LEU A 379 -22.86 21.56 4.38
CA LEU A 379 -21.87 20.57 4.82
C LEU A 379 -22.03 20.30 6.31
N LEU A 380 -22.27 19.04 6.67
CA LEU A 380 -22.57 18.60 8.03
C LEU A 380 -21.45 17.68 8.52
N PHE A 381 -20.79 18.04 9.62
CA PHE A 381 -19.71 17.26 10.22
C PHE A 381 -20.23 16.33 11.34
N LEU A 382 -20.04 15.02 11.17
CA LEU A 382 -20.35 13.97 12.15
C LEU A 382 -19.10 13.17 12.53
N SER A 383 -19.20 12.41 13.62
CA SER A 383 -18.08 11.68 14.19
C SER A 383 -17.76 10.37 13.45
N GLY A 384 -18.74 9.68 12.85
CA GLY A 384 -18.51 8.39 12.18
C GLY A 384 -19.62 7.93 11.23
N VAL A 385 -19.42 6.74 10.66
CA VAL A 385 -20.30 6.16 9.61
C VAL A 385 -21.69 5.83 10.14
N ALA A 386 -21.80 5.29 11.37
CA ALA A 386 -23.09 4.95 11.97
C ALA A 386 -23.97 6.19 12.17
N GLU A 387 -23.34 7.28 12.62
CA GLU A 387 -23.98 8.59 12.75
C GLU A 387 -24.40 9.13 11.37
N ILE A 388 -23.52 9.04 10.37
CA ILE A 388 -23.82 9.45 8.99
C ILE A 388 -25.04 8.69 8.46
N SER A 389 -25.11 7.37 8.60
CA SER A 389 -26.25 6.57 8.12
C SER A 389 -27.56 6.98 8.78
N THR A 390 -27.57 7.19 10.10
CA THR A 390 -28.79 7.57 10.84
C THR A 390 -29.31 8.94 10.40
N ILE A 391 -28.41 9.92 10.22
CA ILE A 391 -28.80 11.27 9.77
C ILE A 391 -29.15 11.26 8.28
N LEU A 392 -28.47 10.46 7.46
CA LEU A 392 -28.72 10.31 6.04
C LEU A 392 -30.15 9.84 5.78
N GLU A 393 -30.59 8.76 6.44
CA GLU A 393 -31.96 8.22 6.31
C GLU A 393 -33.02 9.29 6.63
N ALA A 394 -32.86 10.00 7.75
CA ALA A 394 -33.79 11.04 8.16
C ALA A 394 -33.80 12.25 7.20
N CYS A 395 -32.62 12.69 6.74
CA CYS A 395 -32.50 13.77 5.77
C CYS A 395 -33.03 13.38 4.38
N GLN A 396 -32.88 12.12 3.96
CA GLN A 396 -33.42 11.60 2.70
C GLN A 396 -34.95 11.57 2.71
N ALA A 397 -35.57 11.18 3.83
CA ALA A 397 -37.02 11.26 4.00
C ALA A 397 -37.51 12.71 3.84
N TYR A 398 -36.86 13.67 4.52
CA TYR A 398 -37.17 15.09 4.37
C TYR A 398 -36.94 15.63 2.95
N ALA A 399 -35.85 15.21 2.28
CA ALA A 399 -35.54 15.57 0.91
C ALA A 399 -36.59 15.05 -0.09
N THR A 400 -37.13 13.86 0.15
CA THR A 400 -38.19 13.26 -0.68
C THR A 400 -39.49 14.08 -0.59
N HIS A 401 -39.84 14.57 0.60
CA HIS A 401 -41.03 15.41 0.80
C HIS A 401 -40.86 16.81 0.20
N THR A 402 -39.71 17.44 0.38
CA THR A 402 -39.49 18.83 -0.05
C THR A 402 -39.03 18.97 -1.50
N LYS A 403 -38.34 17.96 -2.05
CA LYS A 403 -37.66 17.97 -3.35
C LYS A 403 -36.64 19.13 -3.52
N ARG A 404 -36.19 19.72 -2.40
CA ARG A 404 -35.24 20.85 -2.37
C ARG A 404 -33.79 20.43 -2.10
N TRP A 405 -33.56 19.18 -1.73
CA TRP A 405 -32.26 18.69 -1.28
C TRP A 405 -31.82 17.43 -2.01
N ILE A 406 -30.51 17.32 -2.27
CA ILE A 406 -29.84 16.07 -2.63
C ILE A 406 -28.88 15.74 -1.49
N VAL A 407 -29.12 14.64 -0.79
CA VAL A 407 -28.35 14.25 0.40
C VAL A 407 -27.29 13.23 0.00
N LEU A 408 -26.02 13.52 0.32
CA LEU A 408 -24.87 12.71 -0.06
C LEU A 408 -23.99 12.40 1.15
N PRO A 409 -23.64 11.12 1.41
CA PRO A 409 -22.65 10.77 2.42
C PRO A 409 -21.23 11.02 1.91
N LEU A 410 -20.30 11.37 2.81
CA LEU A 410 -18.89 11.54 2.51
C LEU A 410 -18.00 11.04 3.65
N HIS A 411 -17.51 9.81 3.54
CA HIS A 411 -16.53 9.21 4.47
C HIS A 411 -15.49 8.37 3.72
N SER A 412 -14.38 8.07 4.39
CA SER A 412 -13.19 7.44 3.79
C SER A 412 -13.40 6.02 3.25
N THR A 413 -14.42 5.30 3.73
CA THR A 413 -14.75 3.94 3.29
C THR A 413 -15.66 3.91 2.06
N LEU A 414 -16.13 5.05 1.54
CA LEU A 414 -16.88 5.11 0.28
C LEU A 414 -15.97 4.87 -0.92
N SER A 415 -16.55 4.35 -2.01
CA SER A 415 -15.86 4.24 -3.30
C SER A 415 -15.47 5.62 -3.86
N LEU A 416 -14.42 5.69 -4.68
CA LEU A 416 -13.98 6.96 -5.29
C LEU A 416 -15.08 7.61 -6.12
N LEU A 417 -15.86 6.81 -6.86
CA LEU A 417 -16.98 7.31 -7.66
C LEU A 417 -18.07 7.96 -6.80
N GLN A 418 -18.36 7.39 -5.62
CA GLN A 418 -19.32 7.98 -4.68
C GLN A 418 -18.77 9.24 -4.02
N GLN A 419 -17.47 9.26 -3.68
CA GLN A 419 -16.82 10.46 -3.16
C GLN A 419 -16.84 11.59 -4.22
N ASP A 420 -16.66 11.26 -5.50
CA ASP A 420 -16.62 12.24 -6.58
C ASP A 420 -17.98 12.93 -6.81
N LYS A 421 -19.11 12.26 -6.52
CA LYS A 421 -20.47 12.84 -6.64
C LYS A 421 -20.62 14.16 -5.86
N VAL A 422 -19.87 14.36 -4.77
CA VAL A 422 -19.97 15.60 -3.96
C VAL A 422 -19.46 16.84 -4.68
N PHE A 423 -18.62 16.69 -5.72
CA PHE A 423 -18.09 17.78 -6.53
C PHE A 423 -18.99 18.20 -7.69
N ASP A 424 -19.99 17.38 -8.03
CA ASP A 424 -20.93 17.67 -9.10
C ASP A 424 -21.88 18.81 -8.72
N ILE A 425 -22.44 19.48 -9.72
CA ILE A 425 -23.27 20.68 -9.51
C ILE A 425 -24.72 20.27 -9.30
N SER A 426 -25.41 20.87 -8.31
CA SER A 426 -26.85 20.65 -8.15
C SER A 426 -27.69 21.36 -9.21
N PRO A 427 -28.87 20.82 -9.56
CA PRO A 427 -29.84 21.51 -10.40
C PRO A 427 -30.27 22.88 -9.83
N PRO A 428 -30.68 23.85 -10.67
CA PRO A 428 -31.26 25.10 -10.19
C PRO A 428 -32.48 24.85 -9.27
N GLY A 429 -32.57 25.57 -8.15
CA GLY A 429 -33.64 25.39 -7.16
C GLY A 429 -33.42 24.25 -6.15
N VAL A 430 -32.33 23.48 -6.30
CA VAL A 430 -32.00 22.34 -5.43
C VAL A 430 -30.61 22.54 -4.81
N ARG A 431 -30.49 22.24 -3.51
CA ARG A 431 -29.24 22.32 -2.73
C ARG A 431 -28.67 20.93 -2.45
N LYS A 432 -27.36 20.83 -2.26
CA LYS A 432 -26.73 19.60 -1.75
C LYS A 432 -26.62 19.65 -0.23
N CYS A 433 -26.93 18.54 0.44
CA CYS A 433 -26.62 18.30 1.84
C CYS A 433 -25.56 17.20 1.89
N ILE A 434 -24.33 17.58 2.24
CA ILE A 434 -23.19 16.66 2.30
C ILE A 434 -22.93 16.33 3.77
N ILE A 435 -23.11 15.06 4.13
CA ILE A 435 -22.92 14.58 5.50
C ILE A 435 -21.57 13.87 5.56
N SER A 436 -20.60 14.47 6.28
CA SER A 436 -19.20 14.06 6.23
C SER A 436 -18.56 13.88 7.59
N THR A 437 -17.49 13.08 7.64
CA THR A 437 -16.54 13.10 8.77
C THR A 437 -15.53 14.25 8.61
N ASN A 438 -14.43 14.23 9.36
CA ASN A 438 -13.30 15.15 9.19
C ASN A 438 -12.62 15.11 7.79
N VAL A 439 -13.03 14.22 6.88
CA VAL A 439 -12.52 14.18 5.48
C VAL A 439 -12.72 15.52 4.76
N ALA A 440 -13.84 16.20 4.99
CA ALA A 440 -14.12 17.50 4.39
C ALA A 440 -13.41 18.69 5.11
N GLU A 441 -12.75 18.44 6.25
CA GLU A 441 -12.12 19.48 7.09
C GLU A 441 -10.84 20.03 6.47
N THR A 442 -10.00 19.16 5.87
CA THR A 442 -8.72 19.50 5.23
C THR A 442 -8.61 18.88 3.83
N SER A 443 -8.80 17.55 3.73
CA SER A 443 -8.48 16.70 2.57
C SER A 443 -9.20 17.05 1.26
N VAL A 444 -10.40 17.63 1.34
CA VAL A 444 -11.27 17.86 0.18
C VAL A 444 -11.79 19.29 0.18
N THR A 445 -11.79 19.95 -0.98
CA THR A 445 -12.35 21.30 -1.16
C THR A 445 -13.61 21.22 -2.01
N ILE A 446 -14.77 21.35 -1.38
CA ILE A 446 -16.08 21.33 -2.05
C ILE A 446 -16.49 22.78 -2.32
N ASP A 447 -16.64 23.13 -3.59
CA ASP A 447 -17.13 24.45 -4.00
C ASP A 447 -18.65 24.54 -3.78
N GLY A 448 -19.14 25.73 -3.43
CA GLY A 448 -20.59 26.00 -3.30
C GLY A 448 -21.16 25.83 -1.90
N VAL A 449 -20.36 25.34 -0.94
CA VAL A 449 -20.75 25.26 0.47
C VAL A 449 -20.92 26.66 1.05
N ARG A 450 -22.11 26.93 1.59
CA ARG A 450 -22.47 28.18 2.27
C ARG A 450 -22.89 27.94 3.71
N PHE A 451 -23.47 26.78 3.99
CA PHE A 451 -23.94 26.41 5.31
C PHE A 451 -23.04 25.30 5.84
N VAL A 452 -22.58 25.45 7.08
CA VAL A 452 -21.84 24.40 7.79
C VAL A 452 -22.58 24.07 9.06
N VAL A 453 -22.74 22.78 9.36
CA VAL A 453 -23.19 22.29 10.65
C VAL A 453 -22.05 21.52 11.29
N ASP A 454 -21.65 21.93 12.48
CA ASP A 454 -20.57 21.33 13.25
C ASP A 454 -21.13 20.67 14.52
N SER A 455 -21.08 19.34 14.57
CA SER A 455 -21.46 18.57 15.76
C SER A 455 -20.48 18.71 16.93
N GLY A 456 -19.27 19.22 16.69
CA GLY A 456 -18.23 19.36 17.71
C GLY A 456 -17.51 18.06 18.06
N LYS A 457 -17.83 16.95 17.39
CA LYS A 457 -17.27 15.62 17.68
C LYS A 457 -16.45 15.07 16.52
N VAL A 458 -15.53 14.16 16.85
CA VAL A 458 -14.71 13.41 15.90
C VAL A 458 -14.40 12.03 16.49
N LYS A 459 -14.40 10.97 15.67
CA LYS A 459 -13.82 9.69 16.07
C LYS A 459 -12.38 9.60 15.57
N GLU A 460 -11.47 9.31 16.48
CA GLU A 460 -10.06 9.18 16.18
C GLU A 460 -9.50 7.86 16.72
N MET A 461 -8.48 7.36 16.03
CA MET A 461 -7.71 6.23 16.48
C MET A 461 -6.73 6.71 17.56
N SER A 462 -6.74 6.01 18.69
CA SER A 462 -5.72 6.08 19.73
C SER A 462 -5.06 4.71 19.88
N PHE A 463 -3.85 4.70 20.43
CA PHE A 463 -3.08 3.48 20.60
C PHE A 463 -2.80 3.26 22.09
N ASP A 464 -3.10 2.06 22.59
CA ASP A 464 -2.69 1.60 23.91
C ASP A 464 -1.37 0.82 23.79
N PRO A 465 -0.24 1.39 24.24
CA PRO A 465 1.05 0.71 24.15
C PRO A 465 1.13 -0.56 25.00
N LYS A 466 0.39 -0.67 26.11
CA LYS A 466 0.47 -1.85 26.99
C LYS A 466 -0.23 -3.06 26.35
N ALA A 467 -1.45 -2.84 25.88
CA ALA A 467 -2.24 -3.88 25.21
C ALA A 467 -1.83 -4.08 23.74
N LYS A 468 -0.99 -3.20 23.19
CA LYS A 468 -0.68 -3.10 21.76
C LYS A 468 -1.95 -3.04 20.89
N MET A 469 -2.90 -2.24 21.34
CA MET A 469 -4.27 -2.23 20.83
C MET A 469 -4.61 -0.87 20.25
N GLN A 470 -5.26 -0.87 19.09
CA GLN A 470 -5.86 0.34 18.53
C GLN A 470 -7.25 0.53 19.13
N ARG A 471 -7.58 1.76 19.51
CA ARG A 471 -8.88 2.15 20.08
C ARG A 471 -9.50 3.23 19.21
N LEU A 472 -10.69 2.97 18.68
CA LEU A 472 -11.47 4.00 17.99
C LEU A 472 -12.43 4.63 18.98
N GLN A 473 -12.16 5.87 19.39
CA GLN A 473 -12.94 6.58 20.40
C GLN A 473 -13.43 7.92 19.87
N GLU A 474 -14.58 8.35 20.39
CA GLU A 474 -15.15 9.67 20.09
C GLU A 474 -14.57 10.72 21.06
N PHE A 475 -14.13 11.83 20.51
CA PHE A 475 -13.59 12.98 21.23
C PHE A 475 -14.28 14.27 20.79
N TRP A 476 -14.23 15.28 21.65
CA TRP A 476 -14.51 16.65 21.27
C TRP A 476 -13.39 17.18 20.37
N ILE A 477 -13.76 18.01 19.38
CA ILE A 477 -12.78 18.64 18.50
C ILE A 477 -12.01 19.74 19.21
N SER A 478 -10.88 20.14 18.62
CA SER A 478 -10.16 21.33 19.05
C SER A 478 -10.82 22.62 18.54
N ARG A 479 -10.50 23.76 19.16
CA ARG A 479 -10.89 25.08 18.65
C ARG A 479 -10.35 25.31 17.24
N ALA A 480 -9.10 24.91 16.98
CA ALA A 480 -8.51 24.99 15.64
C ALA A 480 -9.32 24.22 14.59
N SER A 481 -9.78 23.00 14.90
CA SER A 481 -10.64 22.20 14.02
C SER A 481 -12.00 22.85 13.80
N SER A 482 -12.63 23.38 14.86
CA SER A 482 -13.89 24.13 14.76
C SER A 482 -13.76 25.35 13.83
N GLU A 483 -12.64 26.09 13.92
CA GLU A 483 -12.35 27.24 13.06
C GLU A 483 -12.11 26.83 11.60
N GLN A 484 -11.46 25.68 11.35
CA GLN A 484 -11.30 25.13 10.01
C GLN A 484 -12.64 24.71 9.39
N ARG A 485 -13.51 24.05 10.16
CA ARG A 485 -14.87 23.69 9.75
C ARG A 485 -15.69 24.92 9.41
N LYS A 486 -15.67 25.95 10.27
CA LYS A 486 -16.28 27.26 10.02
C LYS A 486 -15.81 27.86 8.70
N GLY A 487 -14.50 27.85 8.45
CA GLY A 487 -13.88 28.38 7.24
C GLY A 487 -14.38 27.75 5.92
N ARG A 488 -15.02 26.57 5.96
CA ARG A 488 -15.61 25.93 4.78
C ARG A 488 -16.83 26.67 4.23
N ALA A 489 -17.55 27.41 5.07
CA ALA A 489 -18.72 28.21 4.67
C ALA A 489 -18.36 29.51 3.93
N GLY A 490 -17.16 30.05 4.15
CA GLY A 490 -16.78 31.40 3.70
C GLY A 490 -15.91 31.46 2.43
N ARG A 491 -15.87 30.38 1.63
CA ARG A 491 -14.96 30.28 0.47
C ARG A 491 -15.49 30.93 -0.79
N THR A 492 -16.77 30.71 -1.11
CA THR A 492 -17.41 31.20 -2.35
C THR A 492 -18.25 32.46 -2.15
N GLY A 493 -18.67 32.73 -0.91
CA GLY A 493 -19.49 33.88 -0.55
C GLY A 493 -19.75 33.91 0.96
N PRO A 494 -20.52 34.90 1.46
CA PRO A 494 -20.93 34.96 2.86
C PRO A 494 -21.65 33.68 3.29
N GLY A 495 -21.32 33.16 4.47
CA GLY A 495 -21.78 31.85 4.93
C GLY A 495 -22.27 31.85 6.38
N VAL A 496 -22.85 30.73 6.79
CA VAL A 496 -23.33 30.51 8.17
C VAL A 496 -22.79 29.18 8.70
N CYS A 497 -22.26 29.21 9.93
CA CYS A 497 -21.79 28.03 10.65
C CYS A 497 -22.68 27.81 11.89
N TYR A 498 -23.44 26.72 11.89
CA TYR A 498 -24.25 26.25 13.01
C TYR A 498 -23.41 25.31 13.88
N ARG A 499 -23.15 25.68 15.13
CA ARG A 499 -22.42 24.85 16.11
C ARG A 499 -23.43 24.20 17.04
N LEU A 500 -23.48 22.87 17.09
CA LEU A 500 -24.45 22.11 17.91
C LEU A 500 -24.02 21.93 19.38
N TYR A 501 -23.14 22.80 19.85
CA TYR A 501 -22.60 22.86 21.20
C TYR A 501 -22.68 24.31 21.71
N SER A 502 -22.57 24.50 23.01
CA SER A 502 -22.64 25.84 23.61
C SER A 502 -21.35 26.63 23.36
N GLU A 503 -21.40 27.95 23.51
CA GLU A 503 -20.21 28.78 23.46
C GLU A 503 -19.24 28.46 24.62
N SER A 504 -19.77 28.12 25.80
CA SER A 504 -18.95 27.61 26.92
C SER A 504 -18.23 26.31 26.59
N ASP A 505 -18.85 25.39 25.84
CA ASP A 505 -18.17 24.15 25.40
C ASP A 505 -17.02 24.48 24.44
N TYR A 506 -17.24 25.41 23.51
CA TYR A 506 -16.19 25.89 22.60
C TYR A 506 -14.99 26.47 23.36
N GLU A 507 -15.26 27.25 24.42
CA GLU A 507 -14.21 27.75 25.31
C GLU A 507 -13.58 26.65 26.16
N ALA A 508 -14.25 25.54 26.43
CA ALA A 508 -13.65 24.39 27.11
C ALA A 508 -12.78 23.53 26.17
N PHE A 509 -12.97 23.61 24.85
CA PHE A 509 -12.19 22.81 23.89
C PHE A 509 -10.70 23.14 23.93
N ALA A 510 -9.89 22.09 23.73
CA ALA A 510 -8.45 22.23 23.57
C ALA A 510 -8.13 23.15 22.38
N PRO A 511 -7.07 23.98 22.46
CA PRO A 511 -6.76 24.94 21.41
C PRO A 511 -6.38 24.28 20.08
N TYR A 512 -5.70 23.13 20.13
CA TYR A 512 -5.17 22.40 18.98
C TYR A 512 -5.44 20.89 19.12
N PRO A 513 -5.49 20.14 18.01
CA PRO A 513 -5.61 18.69 18.05
C PRO A 513 -4.33 18.06 18.63
N VAL A 514 -4.47 16.88 19.26
CA VAL A 514 -3.33 16.12 19.77
C VAL A 514 -2.49 15.61 18.60
N PRO A 515 -1.17 15.84 18.57
CA PRO A 515 -0.29 15.38 17.50
C PRO A 515 -0.37 13.86 17.27
N GLU A 516 -0.23 13.41 16.03
CA GLU A 516 -0.36 12.00 15.68
C GLU A 516 0.68 11.10 16.39
N ILE A 517 1.88 11.64 16.64
CA ILE A 517 2.97 10.94 17.33
C ILE A 517 2.61 10.46 18.75
N HIS A 518 1.60 11.03 19.39
CA HIS A 518 1.15 10.62 20.74
C HIS A 518 0.08 9.52 20.73
N ARG A 519 -0.52 9.23 19.57
CA ARG A 519 -1.71 8.38 19.46
C ARG A 519 -1.54 7.16 18.55
N VAL A 520 -0.34 6.93 17.99
CA VAL A 520 -0.04 5.82 17.08
C VAL A 520 1.07 4.91 17.61
N ALA A 521 1.15 3.70 17.07
CA ALA A 521 2.27 2.79 17.33
C ALA A 521 3.56 3.34 16.71
N LEU A 522 4.67 3.26 17.46
CA LEU A 522 5.96 3.84 17.05
C LEU A 522 6.93 2.81 16.46
N ASP A 523 6.49 1.56 16.26
CA ASP A 523 7.31 0.43 15.80
C ASP A 523 8.09 0.78 14.51
N SER A 524 7.38 1.20 13.47
CA SER A 524 7.98 1.55 12.18
C SER A 524 8.85 2.81 12.25
N LEU A 525 8.50 3.77 13.11
CA LEU A 525 9.29 4.99 13.31
C LEU A 525 10.63 4.65 13.96
N VAL A 526 10.62 3.90 15.07
CA VAL A 526 11.83 3.50 15.80
C VAL A 526 12.76 2.68 14.90
N LEU A 527 12.19 1.76 14.10
CA LEU A 527 12.96 0.98 13.14
C LEU A 527 13.65 1.88 12.09
N GLN A 528 12.93 2.88 11.57
CA GLN A 528 13.46 3.85 10.62
C GLN A 528 14.53 4.76 11.24
N MET A 529 14.34 5.20 12.49
CA MET A 529 15.34 6.01 13.20
C MET A 529 16.66 5.25 13.38
N LYS A 530 16.56 3.97 13.74
CA LYS A 530 17.72 3.08 13.86
C LYS A 530 18.41 2.85 12.51
N SER A 531 17.67 2.70 11.41
CA SER A 531 18.29 2.53 10.09
C SER A 531 18.98 3.77 9.56
N MET A 532 18.51 4.96 9.96
CA MET A 532 19.13 6.24 9.65
C MET A 532 20.26 6.61 10.62
N SER A 533 20.61 5.74 11.58
CA SER A 533 21.66 5.97 12.58
C SER A 533 21.48 7.27 13.38
N LEU A 534 20.24 7.65 13.70
CA LEU A 534 19.90 8.91 14.40
C LEU A 534 20.11 8.85 15.92
N GLY A 535 20.81 7.84 16.43
CA GLY A 535 21.07 7.64 17.86
C GLY A 535 19.90 7.04 18.65
N ASP A 536 19.82 7.35 19.94
CA ASP A 536 18.74 6.88 20.83
C ASP A 536 17.43 7.64 20.53
N PRO A 537 16.34 6.95 20.16
CA PRO A 537 15.05 7.58 19.90
C PRO A 537 14.52 8.48 21.02
N ARG A 538 14.92 8.25 22.28
CA ARG A 538 14.50 9.07 23.43
C ARG A 538 15.19 10.45 23.47
N SER A 539 16.37 10.56 22.86
CA SER A 539 17.16 11.80 22.80
C SER A 539 16.90 12.63 21.55
N PHE A 540 16.11 12.10 20.61
CA PHE A 540 15.85 12.74 19.34
C PHE A 540 15.04 14.03 19.51
N VAL A 541 15.36 15.03 18.69
CA VAL A 541 14.81 16.39 18.77
C VAL A 541 13.40 16.50 18.16
N PHE A 542 12.41 15.78 18.68
CA PHE A 542 11.01 15.94 18.25
C PHE A 542 10.46 17.35 18.55
N ILE A 543 9.43 17.78 17.80
CA ILE A 543 8.67 19.00 18.13
C ILE A 543 7.94 18.80 19.45
N ASP A 544 7.16 17.73 19.53
CA ASP A 544 6.54 17.23 20.76
C ASP A 544 7.02 15.78 20.95
N PRO A 545 7.84 15.47 21.98
CA PRO A 545 8.38 14.13 22.16
C PRO A 545 7.28 13.12 22.51
N PRO A 546 7.34 11.88 21.98
CA PRO A 546 6.41 10.83 22.39
C PRO A 546 6.64 10.38 23.84
N PRO A 547 5.62 9.78 24.49
CA PRO A 547 5.80 9.19 25.81
C PRO A 547 6.92 8.14 25.81
N ALA A 548 7.84 8.21 26.78
CA ALA A 548 8.97 7.28 26.87
C ALA A 548 8.54 5.81 26.96
N ALA A 549 7.41 5.54 27.62
CA ALA A 549 6.82 4.20 27.68
C ALA A 549 6.46 3.65 26.29
N SER A 550 5.93 4.49 25.39
CA SER A 550 5.57 4.09 24.03
C SER A 550 6.80 3.72 23.20
N ILE A 551 7.90 4.48 23.34
CA ILE A 551 9.18 4.16 22.70
C ILE A 551 9.72 2.83 23.24
N GLN A 552 9.71 2.65 24.56
CA GLN A 552 10.21 1.43 25.19
C GLN A 552 9.42 0.19 24.73
N THR A 553 8.09 0.28 24.66
CA THR A 553 7.25 -0.79 24.12
C THR A 553 7.62 -1.09 22.67
N ALA A 554 7.80 -0.08 21.82
CA ALA A 554 8.18 -0.27 20.42
C ALA A 554 9.54 -0.97 20.29
N VAL A 555 10.55 -0.57 21.09
CA VAL A 555 11.86 -1.22 21.12
C VAL A 555 11.75 -2.68 21.58
N THR A 556 11.00 -2.96 22.65
CA THR A 556 10.76 -4.33 23.13
C THR A 556 10.08 -5.17 22.05
N TYR A 557 9.06 -4.62 21.39
CA TYR A 557 8.36 -5.32 20.31
C TYR A 557 9.28 -5.61 19.12
N LEU A 558 10.12 -4.65 18.69
CA LEU A 558 11.07 -4.87 17.60
C LEU A 558 12.14 -5.92 17.96
N ARG A 559 12.53 -6.03 19.24
CA ARG A 559 13.38 -7.13 19.73
C ARG A 559 12.66 -8.47 19.68
N GLU A 560 11.41 -8.55 20.13
CA GLU A 560 10.58 -9.75 20.02
C GLU A 560 10.34 -10.16 18.55
N GLN A 561 10.32 -9.20 17.62
CA GLN A 561 10.26 -9.49 16.18
C GLN A 561 11.60 -9.96 15.59
N GLY A 562 12.71 -9.85 16.33
CA GLY A 562 14.06 -10.13 15.86
C GLY A 562 14.63 -9.05 14.94
N ALA A 563 13.98 -7.88 14.84
CA ALA A 563 14.46 -6.74 14.05
C ALA A 563 15.59 -5.97 14.78
N LEU A 564 15.57 -5.98 16.11
CA LEU A 564 16.63 -5.44 16.95
C LEU A 564 17.26 -6.54 17.80
N ASP A 565 18.56 -6.41 18.08
CA ASP A 565 19.27 -7.29 19.01
C ASP A 565 19.07 -6.89 20.48
N ALA A 566 19.72 -7.61 21.40
CA ALA A 566 19.68 -7.32 22.83
C ALA A 566 20.24 -5.93 23.20
N ARG A 567 21.18 -5.40 22.40
CA ARG A 567 21.76 -4.06 22.56
C ARG A 567 20.86 -2.97 21.99
N GLY A 568 19.85 -3.34 21.19
CA GLY A 568 18.94 -2.41 20.52
C GLY A 568 19.46 -1.94 19.15
N GLU A 569 20.39 -2.68 18.56
CA GLU A 569 20.96 -2.43 17.24
C GLU A 569 20.28 -3.28 16.17
N LEU A 570 20.33 -2.84 14.92
CA LEU A 570 19.66 -3.51 13.80
C LEU A 570 20.28 -4.88 13.51
N THR A 571 19.44 -5.89 13.41
CA THR A 571 19.82 -7.21 12.89
C THR A 571 19.81 -7.21 11.35
N SER A 572 20.33 -8.27 10.72
CA SER A 572 20.29 -8.42 9.25
C SER A 572 18.86 -8.38 8.71
N ILE A 573 17.91 -9.03 9.40
CA ILE A 573 16.49 -8.93 9.05
C ILE A 573 15.94 -7.54 9.34
N GLY A 574 16.30 -6.92 10.47
CA GLY A 574 15.91 -5.55 10.82
C GLY A 574 16.31 -4.51 9.76
N SER A 575 17.52 -4.63 9.22
CA SER A 575 18.01 -3.76 8.14
C SER A 575 17.16 -3.88 6.87
N LEU A 576 16.80 -5.10 6.47
CA LEU A 576 15.90 -5.33 5.33
C LEU A 576 14.49 -4.80 5.61
N LEU A 577 13.94 -5.06 6.81
CA LEU A 577 12.62 -4.59 7.21
C LEU A 577 12.54 -3.06 7.20
N ALA A 578 13.58 -2.37 7.65
CA ALA A 578 13.65 -0.91 7.64
C ALA A 578 13.66 -0.30 6.23
N GLN A 579 14.04 -1.07 5.21
CA GLN A 579 14.02 -0.63 3.81
C GLN A 579 12.63 -0.85 3.18
N LEU A 580 11.86 -1.82 3.69
CA LEU A 580 10.52 -2.13 3.21
C LEU A 580 9.47 -1.11 3.70
N PRO A 581 8.57 -0.59 2.84
CA PRO A 581 7.58 0.42 3.25
C PRO A 581 6.28 -0.25 3.73
N VAL A 582 6.39 -1.17 4.65
CA VAL A 582 5.26 -1.92 5.20
C VAL A 582 5.46 -2.09 6.69
N ASP A 583 4.39 -2.43 7.39
CA ASP A 583 4.50 -2.80 8.79
C ASP A 583 5.45 -3.99 8.98
N VAL A 584 6.14 -3.99 10.12
CA VAL A 584 7.19 -4.96 10.48
C VAL A 584 6.76 -6.40 10.23
N VAL A 585 5.53 -6.74 10.63
CA VAL A 585 4.91 -8.06 10.44
C VAL A 585 4.82 -8.44 8.96
N ILE A 586 4.30 -7.54 8.11
CA ILE A 586 4.11 -7.78 6.68
C ILE A 586 5.47 -7.86 5.98
N GLY A 587 6.41 -6.99 6.35
CA GLY A 587 7.79 -7.05 5.84
C GLY A 587 8.45 -8.38 6.16
N LYS A 588 8.27 -8.87 7.39
CA LYS A 588 8.83 -10.15 7.84
C LYS A 588 8.21 -11.32 7.10
N MET A 589 6.89 -11.30 6.88
CA MET A 589 6.22 -12.31 6.03
C MET A 589 6.82 -12.36 4.63
N LEU A 590 7.03 -11.20 3.98
CA LEU A 590 7.61 -11.12 2.65
C LEU A 590 9.03 -11.70 2.59
N VAL A 591 9.89 -11.36 3.56
CA VAL A 591 11.26 -11.89 3.66
C VAL A 591 11.26 -13.41 3.89
N LEU A 592 10.42 -13.89 4.80
CA LEU A 592 10.29 -15.33 5.07
C LEU A 592 9.71 -16.08 3.85
N GLY A 593 8.76 -15.49 3.13
CA GLY A 593 8.19 -16.03 1.90
C GLY A 593 9.23 -16.24 0.79
N SER A 594 10.20 -15.32 0.66
CA SER A 594 11.35 -15.49 -0.27
C SER A 594 12.26 -16.64 0.13
N VAL A 595 12.53 -16.82 1.42
CA VAL A 595 13.42 -17.87 1.92
C VAL A 595 12.85 -19.27 1.67
N PHE A 596 11.53 -19.46 1.79
CA PHE A 596 10.87 -20.77 1.66
C PHE A 596 10.23 -21.05 0.29
N ASN A 597 10.54 -20.25 -0.75
CA ASN A 597 9.96 -20.38 -2.09
C ASN A 597 8.41 -20.34 -2.12
N LEU A 598 7.79 -19.62 -1.18
CA LEU A 598 6.33 -19.43 -1.08
C LEU A 598 5.92 -17.98 -1.39
N VAL A 599 6.66 -17.36 -2.33
CA VAL A 599 6.55 -15.92 -2.60
C VAL A 599 5.20 -15.55 -3.19
N GLU A 600 4.69 -16.31 -4.15
CA GLU A 600 3.43 -15.96 -4.83
C GLU A 600 2.22 -15.92 -3.87
N PRO A 601 1.95 -16.91 -2.98
CA PRO A 601 0.85 -16.78 -2.02
C PRO A 601 1.11 -15.70 -0.97
N VAL A 602 2.34 -15.57 -0.47
CA VAL A 602 2.70 -14.56 0.54
C VAL A 602 2.55 -13.14 0.01
N LEU A 603 2.90 -12.88 -1.25
CA LEU A 603 2.71 -11.57 -1.90
C LEU A 603 1.23 -11.18 -1.96
N THR A 604 0.31 -12.13 -2.21
CA THR A 604 -1.12 -11.84 -2.24
C THR A 604 -1.62 -11.56 -0.84
N VAL A 605 -1.24 -12.38 0.15
CA VAL A 605 -1.64 -12.20 1.54
C VAL A 605 -1.12 -10.85 2.08
N ALA A 606 0.16 -10.54 1.87
CA ALA A 606 0.75 -9.27 2.27
C ALA A 606 0.04 -8.07 1.62
N ALA A 607 -0.30 -8.17 0.33
CA ALA A 607 -1.06 -7.13 -0.37
C ALA A 607 -2.49 -7.00 0.18
N ALA A 608 -3.17 -8.12 0.46
CA ALA A 608 -4.52 -8.14 1.01
C ALA A 608 -4.58 -7.50 2.40
N LEU A 609 -3.61 -7.83 3.28
CA LEU A 609 -3.51 -7.28 4.64
C LEU A 609 -3.09 -5.81 4.67
N SER A 610 -2.47 -5.31 3.59
CA SER A 610 -2.07 -3.89 3.47
C SER A 610 -3.17 -2.98 2.89
N VAL A 611 -4.25 -3.56 2.34
CA VAL A 611 -5.38 -2.83 1.76
C VAL A 611 -6.59 -2.99 2.69
N GLN A 612 -7.51 -2.02 2.66
CA GLN A 612 -8.81 -2.21 3.29
C GLN A 612 -9.49 -3.46 2.71
N SER A 613 -10.19 -4.20 3.56
CA SER A 613 -10.87 -5.43 3.16
C SER A 613 -11.75 -5.20 1.91
N PRO A 614 -11.66 -6.05 0.87
CA PRO A 614 -12.51 -5.93 -0.32
C PRO A 614 -13.98 -6.27 -0.05
N PHE A 615 -14.30 -6.85 1.12
CA PHE A 615 -15.67 -7.23 1.49
C PHE A 615 -16.45 -6.02 2.02
N LEU A 616 -17.57 -5.71 1.37
CA LEU A 616 -18.47 -4.62 1.78
C LEU A 616 -19.24 -4.99 3.04
N ARG A 617 -19.33 -4.03 3.99
CA ARG A 617 -20.08 -4.19 5.24
C ARG A 617 -21.58 -4.26 5.01
N SER A 618 -22.15 -3.45 4.12
CA SER A 618 -23.59 -3.48 3.80
C SER A 618 -24.04 -4.84 3.26
N ALA A 619 -23.16 -5.53 2.53
CA ALA A 619 -23.42 -6.85 2.00
C ALA A 619 -23.24 -8.00 3.02
N GLN A 620 -22.90 -7.73 4.28
CA GLN A 620 -22.82 -8.77 5.31
C GLN A 620 -24.19 -9.28 5.76
N HIS A 621 -25.22 -8.43 5.72
CA HIS A 621 -26.59 -8.80 6.06
C HIS A 621 -27.37 -9.42 4.90
N ASN A 622 -26.80 -9.42 3.68
CA ASN A 622 -27.45 -9.98 2.51
C ASN A 622 -27.14 -11.50 2.39
N PRO A 623 -28.15 -12.38 2.49
CA PRO A 623 -27.96 -13.84 2.48
C PRO A 623 -27.47 -14.37 1.13
N ASP A 624 -27.83 -13.74 0.01
CA ASP A 624 -27.39 -14.14 -1.33
C ASP A 624 -25.89 -13.88 -1.50
N CYS A 625 -25.43 -12.73 -1.02
CA CYS A 625 -24.01 -12.39 -1.00
C CYS A 625 -23.23 -13.36 -0.12
N ALA A 626 -23.75 -13.72 1.05
CA ALA A 626 -23.13 -14.69 1.95
C ALA A 626 -23.01 -16.08 1.28
N THR A 627 -24.08 -16.56 0.65
CA THR A 627 -24.10 -17.84 -0.07
C THR A 627 -23.11 -17.85 -1.23
N ALA A 628 -23.04 -16.77 -2.01
CA ALA A 628 -22.10 -16.64 -3.13
C ALA A 628 -20.63 -16.58 -2.69
N ARG A 629 -20.34 -16.21 -1.42
CA ARG A 629 -19.01 -16.17 -0.83
C ARG A 629 -18.53 -17.50 -0.26
N GLN A 630 -19.43 -18.43 0.06
CA GLN A 630 -19.08 -19.74 0.66
C GLN A 630 -17.92 -20.47 -0.04
N PRO A 631 -17.84 -20.55 -1.39
CA PRO A 631 -16.73 -21.22 -2.06
C PRO A 631 -15.36 -20.54 -1.90
N LEU A 632 -15.34 -19.27 -1.47
CA LEU A 632 -14.11 -18.50 -1.25
C LEU A 632 -13.60 -18.63 0.17
N HIS A 633 -14.46 -19.02 1.12
CA HIS A 633 -14.10 -19.15 2.53
C HIS A 633 -13.09 -20.27 2.72
N SER A 634 -12.05 -19.97 3.50
CA SER A 634 -11.10 -20.95 3.96
C SER A 634 -11.27 -21.16 5.45
N ASN A 635 -11.43 -22.42 5.84
CA ASN A 635 -11.39 -22.80 7.24
C ASN A 635 -10.03 -22.51 7.91
N GLN A 636 -8.97 -22.13 7.18
CA GLN A 636 -7.68 -21.77 7.78
C GLN A 636 -7.66 -20.33 8.33
N GLY A 637 -8.58 -19.46 7.92
CA GLY A 637 -8.74 -18.09 8.41
C GLY A 637 -8.79 -17.00 7.33
N ASP A 638 -8.85 -15.74 7.77
CA ASP A 638 -9.11 -14.59 6.90
C ASP A 638 -8.05 -14.39 5.80
N PRO A 639 -6.73 -14.51 6.08
CA PRO A 639 -5.71 -14.35 5.04
C PRO A 639 -5.83 -15.37 3.90
N PHE A 640 -6.25 -16.60 4.19
CA PHE A 640 -6.49 -17.63 3.18
C PHE A 640 -7.75 -17.35 2.37
N THR A 641 -8.80 -16.86 3.01
CA THR A 641 -10.03 -16.41 2.33
C THR A 641 -9.77 -15.23 1.40
N LEU A 642 -8.93 -14.28 1.81
CA LEU A 642 -8.49 -13.18 0.96
C LEU A 642 -7.65 -13.67 -0.23
N LEU A 643 -6.76 -14.65 -0.01
CA LEU A 643 -5.99 -15.30 -1.07
C LEU A 643 -6.91 -15.97 -2.11
N ASN A 644 -7.88 -16.77 -1.65
CA ASN A 644 -8.85 -17.45 -2.50
C ASN A 644 -9.70 -16.45 -3.31
N THR A 645 -10.17 -15.39 -2.64
CA THR A 645 -10.96 -14.32 -3.26
C THR A 645 -10.19 -13.62 -4.38
N PHE A 646 -8.91 -13.29 -4.13
CA PHE A 646 -8.05 -12.68 -5.13
C PHE A 646 -7.79 -13.62 -6.32
N ASN A 647 -7.43 -14.88 -6.05
CA ASN A 647 -7.15 -15.85 -7.11
C ASN A 647 -8.39 -16.09 -7.99
N ALA A 648 -9.57 -16.28 -7.38
CA ALA A 648 -10.82 -16.46 -8.11
C ALA A 648 -11.17 -15.22 -8.96
N TRP A 649 -10.99 -14.00 -8.43
CA TRP A 649 -11.21 -12.79 -9.20
C TRP A 649 -10.26 -12.67 -10.39
N VAL A 650 -8.97 -12.99 -10.23
CA VAL A 650 -7.98 -12.97 -11.33
C VAL A 650 -8.39 -13.93 -12.45
N GLN A 651 -8.90 -15.13 -12.13
CA GLN A 651 -9.37 -16.07 -13.16
C GLN A 651 -10.53 -15.48 -13.97
N VAL A 652 -11.56 -14.97 -13.29
CA VAL A 652 -12.70 -14.30 -13.94
C VAL A 652 -12.23 -13.09 -14.76
N LYS A 653 -11.17 -12.40 -14.32
CA LYS A 653 -10.63 -11.26 -15.07
C LYS A 653 -9.94 -11.68 -16.37
N GLY A 654 -9.35 -12.86 -16.41
CA GLY A 654 -8.72 -13.40 -17.62
C GLY A 654 -9.69 -13.95 -18.65
N GLU A 655 -10.92 -14.27 -18.26
CA GLU A 655 -11.99 -14.67 -19.18
C GLU A 655 -12.41 -13.51 -20.10
N ARG A 656 -12.72 -13.81 -21.37
CA ARG A 656 -13.14 -12.82 -22.36
C ARG A 656 -14.61 -12.42 -22.12
N GLY A 657 -14.83 -11.44 -21.25
CA GLY A 657 -16.13 -10.80 -21.03
C GLY A 657 -16.08 -9.95 -19.77
N GLY A 658 -16.68 -8.76 -19.75
CA GLY A 658 -16.66 -7.81 -18.62
C GLY A 658 -17.42 -8.27 -17.36
N ALA A 659 -17.36 -9.56 -17.04
CA ALA A 659 -18.10 -10.23 -15.98
C ALA A 659 -17.52 -9.98 -14.58
N SER A 660 -16.29 -9.48 -14.45
CA SER A 660 -15.60 -9.29 -13.16
C SER A 660 -16.36 -8.35 -12.21
N ARG A 661 -16.92 -7.24 -12.73
CA ARG A 661 -17.81 -6.34 -11.99
C ARG A 661 -19.07 -7.02 -11.47
N LYS A 662 -19.74 -7.79 -12.34
CA LYS A 662 -20.96 -8.54 -11.99
C LYS A 662 -20.66 -9.62 -10.95
N TRP A 663 -19.52 -10.29 -11.08
CA TRP A 663 -19.01 -11.28 -10.14
C TRP A 663 -18.72 -10.66 -8.76
N CYS A 664 -18.11 -9.48 -8.73
CA CYS A 664 -17.85 -8.74 -7.49
C CYS A 664 -19.14 -8.29 -6.81
N ARG A 665 -20.09 -7.69 -7.56
CA ARG A 665 -21.38 -7.22 -7.03
C ARG A 665 -22.19 -8.34 -6.39
N ARG A 666 -22.32 -9.50 -7.06
CA ARG A 666 -23.03 -10.69 -6.54
C ARG A 666 -22.45 -11.22 -5.23
N ARG A 667 -21.19 -10.89 -4.92
CA ARG A 667 -20.48 -11.29 -3.71
C ARG A 667 -20.24 -10.12 -2.77
N GLY A 668 -20.84 -8.94 -3.02
CA GLY A 668 -20.59 -7.73 -2.23
C GLY A 668 -19.11 -7.39 -2.08
N LEU A 669 -18.34 -7.49 -3.16
CA LEU A 669 -16.91 -7.15 -3.20
C LEU A 669 -16.71 -5.82 -3.91
N GLU A 670 -15.75 -5.04 -3.43
CA GLU A 670 -15.31 -3.82 -4.09
C GLU A 670 -14.09 -4.09 -4.98
N GLU A 671 -14.32 -4.10 -6.30
CA GLU A 671 -13.29 -4.41 -7.30
C GLU A 671 -12.09 -3.45 -7.24
N GLN A 672 -12.31 -2.18 -6.87
CA GLN A 672 -11.25 -1.19 -6.69
C GLN A 672 -10.17 -1.65 -5.70
N ARG A 673 -10.56 -2.35 -4.62
CA ARG A 673 -9.61 -2.89 -3.63
C ARG A 673 -8.78 -4.03 -4.20
N LEU A 674 -9.37 -4.84 -5.07
CA LEU A 674 -8.64 -5.90 -5.78
C LEU A 674 -7.62 -5.31 -6.77
N TYR A 675 -7.96 -4.23 -7.47
CA TYR A 675 -6.98 -3.49 -8.28
C TYR A 675 -5.83 -2.91 -7.43
N GLU A 676 -6.12 -2.39 -6.24
CA GLU A 676 -5.09 -1.93 -5.29
C GLU A 676 -4.19 -3.08 -4.84
N MET A 677 -4.75 -4.25 -4.55
CA MET A 677 -4.00 -5.45 -4.21
C MET A 677 -3.06 -5.89 -5.33
N VAL A 678 -3.48 -5.92 -6.60
CA VAL A 678 -2.58 -6.26 -7.73
C VAL A 678 -1.41 -5.28 -7.81
N ASN A 679 -1.70 -3.98 -7.66
CA ASN A 679 -0.66 -2.96 -7.68
C ASN A 679 0.34 -3.18 -6.53
N LEU A 680 -0.12 -3.40 -5.29
CA LEU A 680 0.76 -3.65 -4.14
C LEU A 680 1.55 -4.96 -4.27
N ARG A 681 0.91 -6.03 -4.76
CA ARG A 681 1.57 -7.32 -5.05
C ARG A 681 2.77 -7.13 -5.98
N ARG A 682 2.57 -6.43 -7.11
CA ARG A 682 3.64 -6.12 -8.07
C ARG A 682 4.74 -5.29 -7.40
N GLN A 683 4.35 -4.29 -6.62
CA GLN A 683 5.27 -3.41 -5.92
C GLN A 683 6.12 -4.14 -4.88
N PHE A 684 5.54 -5.07 -4.11
CA PHE A 684 6.29 -5.93 -3.20
C PHE A 684 7.22 -6.87 -3.95
N LYS A 685 6.79 -7.44 -5.07
CA LYS A 685 7.65 -8.27 -5.93
C LYS A 685 8.84 -7.48 -6.48
N GLU A 686 8.63 -6.24 -6.92
CA GLU A 686 9.70 -5.34 -7.36
C GLU A 686 10.65 -4.95 -6.22
N LEU A 687 10.12 -4.69 -5.03
CA LEU A 687 10.93 -4.43 -3.85
C LEU A 687 11.81 -5.64 -3.51
N LEU A 688 11.24 -6.84 -3.41
CA LEU A 688 12.00 -8.05 -3.12
C LEU A 688 13.10 -8.30 -4.17
N ARG A 689 12.82 -8.07 -5.46
CA ARG A 689 13.83 -8.13 -6.54
C ARG A 689 14.95 -7.09 -6.36
N SER A 690 14.60 -5.83 -6.09
CA SER A 690 15.59 -4.76 -5.91
C SER A 690 16.54 -4.99 -4.73
N HIS A 691 16.10 -5.77 -3.73
CA HIS A 691 16.90 -6.11 -2.54
C HIS A 691 17.58 -7.49 -2.67
N GLY A 692 17.56 -8.11 -3.86
CA GLY A 692 18.23 -9.40 -4.10
C GLY A 692 17.57 -10.61 -3.42
N LEU A 693 16.35 -10.47 -2.89
CA LEU A 693 15.61 -11.56 -2.24
C LEU A 693 14.87 -12.45 -3.25
N LEU A 694 14.83 -12.04 -4.52
CA LEU A 694 14.25 -12.79 -5.63
C LEU A 694 15.25 -12.80 -6.79
N GLU A 695 15.55 -13.99 -7.30
CA GLU A 695 16.34 -14.12 -8.53
C GLU A 695 15.60 -13.43 -9.69
N VAL A 696 16.36 -12.63 -10.45
CA VAL A 696 15.90 -12.16 -11.75
C VAL A 696 15.97 -13.39 -12.65
N LEU A 697 14.83 -14.00 -12.93
CA LEU A 697 14.73 -14.92 -14.07
C LEU A 697 15.14 -14.09 -15.29
N GLU A 698 16.36 -14.30 -15.78
CA GLU A 698 16.77 -13.79 -17.08
C GLU A 698 15.68 -14.24 -18.06
N GLU A 699 15.01 -13.27 -18.69
CA GLU A 699 14.04 -13.56 -19.74
C GLU A 699 14.74 -14.47 -20.75
N ARG A 700 14.36 -15.76 -20.79
CA ARG A 700 14.87 -16.70 -21.79
C ARG A 700 14.68 -16.04 -23.15
N ALA A 701 15.74 -16.06 -23.97
CA ALA A 701 15.70 -15.48 -25.30
C ALA A 701 14.43 -15.97 -26.05
N PRO A 702 13.64 -15.04 -26.62
CA PRO A 702 12.30 -15.34 -27.11
C PRO A 702 12.34 -16.39 -28.22
N SER A 703 11.54 -17.44 -28.07
CA SER A 703 11.37 -18.47 -29.12
C SER A 703 10.55 -17.91 -30.29
N GLY A 704 10.73 -18.46 -31.50
CA GLY A 704 10.18 -17.91 -32.76
C GLY A 704 8.66 -17.67 -32.81
N GLY A 705 7.88 -18.32 -31.93
CA GLY A 705 6.43 -18.12 -31.79
C GLY A 705 6.00 -16.79 -31.14
N GLU A 706 6.91 -16.09 -30.45
CA GLU A 706 6.57 -14.87 -29.68
C GLU A 706 6.47 -13.60 -30.53
N ARG A 707 6.96 -13.59 -31.78
CA ARG A 707 6.91 -12.40 -32.64
C ARG A 707 5.48 -11.97 -32.99
N GLY A 708 4.58 -12.94 -33.21
CA GLY A 708 3.16 -12.69 -33.50
C GLY A 708 2.45 -12.09 -32.28
N GLN A 709 2.56 -12.76 -31.12
CA GLN A 709 1.98 -12.29 -29.87
C GLN A 709 2.53 -10.94 -29.42
N ARG A 710 3.82 -10.67 -29.65
CA ARG A 710 4.43 -9.36 -29.35
C ARG A 710 3.85 -8.25 -30.23
N ARG A 711 3.58 -8.53 -31.51
CA ARG A 711 2.96 -7.57 -32.43
C ARG A 711 1.51 -7.28 -32.03
N GLU A 712 0.74 -8.31 -31.67
CA GLU A 712 -0.61 -8.17 -31.15
C GLU A 712 -0.64 -7.35 -29.85
N ARG A 713 0.21 -7.68 -28.87
CA ARG A 713 0.36 -6.91 -27.61
C ARG A 713 0.73 -5.45 -27.86
N LEU A 714 1.63 -5.17 -28.81
CA LEU A 714 1.98 -3.80 -29.18
C LEU A 714 0.79 -3.05 -29.81
N THR A 715 0.03 -3.70 -30.68
CA THR A 715 -1.17 -3.10 -31.28
C THR A 715 -2.28 -2.87 -30.26
N GLU A 716 -2.52 -3.81 -29.35
CA GLU A 716 -3.48 -3.69 -28.26
C GLU A 716 -3.07 -2.60 -27.27
N ARG A 717 -1.80 -2.56 -26.85
CA ARG A 717 -1.25 -1.52 -25.98
C ARG A 717 -1.35 -0.13 -26.61
N ARG A 718 -1.15 0.01 -27.92
CA ARG A 718 -1.38 1.27 -28.65
C ARG A 718 -2.86 1.68 -28.61
N LYS A 719 -3.79 0.76 -28.87
CA LYS A 719 -5.24 1.01 -28.75
C LYS A 719 -5.62 1.42 -27.32
N LEU A 720 -5.10 0.75 -26.29
CA LEU A 720 -5.36 1.10 -24.89
C LEU A 720 -4.79 2.47 -24.52
N HIS A 721 -3.60 2.84 -25.01
CA HIS A 721 -3.05 4.19 -24.84
C HIS A 721 -3.89 5.25 -25.56
N GLN A 722 -4.44 4.93 -26.73
CA GLN A 722 -5.36 5.81 -27.45
C GLN A 722 -6.65 6.02 -26.65
N LEU A 723 -7.30 4.95 -26.18
CA LEU A 723 -8.50 5.02 -25.34
C LEU A 723 -8.26 5.82 -24.06
N LYS A 724 -7.10 5.64 -23.41
CA LYS A 724 -6.70 6.44 -22.24
C LYS A 724 -6.57 7.93 -22.59
N ARG A 725 -5.94 8.28 -23.71
CA ARG A 725 -5.80 9.68 -24.15
C ARG A 725 -7.15 10.30 -24.49
N GLU A 726 -8.01 9.57 -25.20
CA GLU A 726 -9.37 10.02 -25.53
C GLU A 726 -10.19 10.28 -24.27
N HIS A 727 -10.10 9.41 -23.26
CA HIS A 727 -10.73 9.60 -21.96
C HIS A 727 -10.15 10.81 -21.19
N ASP A 728 -8.83 10.93 -21.09
CA ASP A 728 -8.16 12.04 -20.38
C ASP A 728 -8.50 13.40 -21.02
N LEU A 729 -8.71 13.44 -22.36
CA LEU A 729 -9.18 14.62 -23.08
C LEU A 729 -10.67 14.92 -22.85
N ALA A 730 -11.50 13.88 -22.74
CA ALA A 730 -12.94 14.00 -22.47
C ALA A 730 -13.25 14.45 -21.03
N GLU A 731 -12.48 14.00 -20.04
CA GLU A 731 -12.59 14.46 -18.64
C GLU A 731 -12.27 15.95 -18.47
N GLY A 732 -11.55 16.56 -19.42
CA GLY A 732 -11.22 17.99 -19.41
C GLY A 732 -12.41 18.93 -19.59
N GLY A 733 -13.63 18.42 -19.80
CA GLY A 733 -14.80 19.25 -20.12
C GLY A 733 -16.09 18.81 -19.43
N ARG A 734 -16.49 19.61 -18.42
CA ARG A 734 -17.83 19.73 -17.81
C ARG A 734 -18.05 18.90 -16.53
N ARG A 735 -18.22 19.62 -15.41
CA ARG A 735 -18.81 19.09 -14.16
C ARG A 735 -20.20 18.54 -14.49
N LYS A 736 -20.53 17.34 -14.02
CA LYS A 736 -21.84 16.73 -14.26
C LYS A 736 -22.88 17.43 -13.37
N VAL A 737 -24.13 17.44 -13.82
CA VAL A 737 -25.26 17.94 -13.02
C VAL A 737 -25.92 16.73 -12.38
N LEU A 738 -26.06 16.76 -11.05
CA LEU A 738 -26.68 15.68 -10.29
C LEU A 738 -28.16 15.52 -10.65
N ARG A 739 -28.66 14.29 -10.68
CA ARG A 739 -30.10 14.01 -10.81
C ARG A 739 -30.75 13.90 -9.43
N LEU A 740 -32.03 14.25 -9.32
CA LEU A 740 -32.80 14.13 -8.07
C LEU A 740 -32.90 12.66 -7.59
N GLU A 741 -32.95 11.71 -8.52
CA GLU A 741 -33.02 10.27 -8.26
C GLU A 741 -31.69 9.68 -7.75
N GLU A 742 -30.55 10.32 -8.01
CA GLU A 742 -29.23 9.81 -7.58
C GLU A 742 -29.01 9.92 -6.06
N GLY A 743 -29.89 10.64 -5.34
CA GLY A 743 -29.94 10.66 -3.88
C GLY A 743 -30.75 9.50 -3.26
N GLN A 744 -31.46 8.71 -4.08
CA GLN A 744 -32.29 7.56 -3.66
C GLN A 744 -31.58 6.21 -3.80
N GLU A 745 -30.41 6.13 -4.45
CA GLU A 745 -29.56 4.93 -4.47
C GLU A 745 -28.83 4.74 -3.12
N GLY A 746 -29.59 4.58 -2.04
CA GLY A 746 -29.12 4.10 -0.75
C GLY A 746 -29.40 2.61 -0.62
N ASP A 747 -28.36 1.78 -0.80
CA ASP A 747 -28.12 0.43 -0.26
C ASP A 747 -29.29 -0.56 0.02
N GLY A 748 -30.41 -0.44 -0.69
CA GLY A 748 -31.55 -1.35 -0.57
C GLY A 748 -32.40 -1.34 -1.83
N ASP A 749 -31.99 -2.09 -2.85
CA ASP A 749 -32.95 -2.59 -3.84
C ASP A 749 -32.80 -4.10 -3.94
N SER A 750 -33.84 -4.77 -3.45
CA SER A 750 -34.01 -6.22 -3.46
C SER A 750 -34.28 -6.67 -4.88
N GLY A 751 -33.67 -7.78 -5.28
CA GLY A 751 -33.86 -8.35 -6.61
C GLY A 751 -35.33 -8.65 -6.89
N SER A 752 -35.78 -8.22 -8.06
CA SER A 752 -36.72 -8.99 -8.86
C SER A 752 -36.34 -8.84 -10.33
N ASP A 753 -35.74 -9.90 -10.87
CA ASP A 753 -35.73 -10.15 -12.30
C ASP A 753 -37.18 -10.39 -12.74
N THR A 754 -37.77 -9.44 -13.46
CA THR A 754 -38.92 -9.70 -14.34
C THR A 754 -38.65 -9.07 -15.69
N GLU A 755 -38.14 -9.90 -16.61
CA GLU A 755 -38.46 -9.72 -18.03
C GLU A 755 -39.95 -10.04 -18.19
N GLU A 756 -40.77 -9.06 -18.59
CA GLU A 756 -41.88 -9.26 -19.54
C GLU A 756 -42.47 -7.92 -20.00
N GLY A 757 -42.89 -7.89 -21.26
CA GLY A 757 -43.07 -6.68 -22.06
C GLY A 757 -44.30 -5.83 -21.73
N ALA A 758 -44.18 -4.54 -22.06
CA ALA A 758 -45.32 -3.68 -22.35
C ALA A 758 -44.96 -2.77 -23.53
N THR A 759 -45.61 -3.07 -24.66
CA THR A 759 -45.63 -2.29 -25.90
C THR A 759 -46.18 -0.88 -25.65
N GLY A 760 -45.37 0.14 -25.92
CA GLY A 760 -45.79 1.53 -25.99
C GLY A 760 -45.00 2.25 -27.07
N ARG A 761 -45.62 2.44 -28.24
CA ARG A 761 -45.13 3.31 -29.33
C ARG A 761 -45.10 4.74 -28.81
N ASP A 762 -43.91 5.33 -28.71
CA ASP A 762 -43.56 6.67 -29.24
C ASP A 762 -42.23 7.14 -28.65
N GLY A 763 -41.22 7.37 -29.51
CA GLY A 763 -39.90 7.88 -29.10
C GLY A 763 -38.69 7.27 -29.82
N LYS A 764 -38.81 6.89 -31.10
CA LYS A 764 -37.62 6.68 -31.95
C LYS A 764 -36.97 8.04 -32.19
N ASP A 765 -35.87 8.35 -31.49
CA ASP A 765 -34.76 9.22 -31.96
C ASP A 765 -33.72 9.57 -30.86
N LYS A 766 -33.54 8.75 -29.81
CA LYS A 766 -32.48 8.97 -28.79
C LYS A 766 -31.65 7.75 -28.38
N GLU A 767 -31.64 6.69 -29.17
CA GLU A 767 -30.92 5.44 -28.84
C GLU A 767 -29.61 5.19 -29.62
N GLN A 768 -28.92 6.25 -30.07
CA GLN A 768 -27.59 6.14 -30.71
C GLN A 768 -26.45 6.90 -30.01
N THR A 769 -26.60 7.19 -28.72
CA THR A 769 -25.45 7.55 -27.87
C THR A 769 -25.41 6.66 -26.64
N GLY A 770 -25.49 5.35 -26.85
CA GLY A 770 -24.98 4.36 -25.91
C GLY A 770 -23.45 4.44 -25.90
N GLY A 771 -22.92 5.47 -25.23
CA GLY A 771 -21.50 5.51 -24.93
C GLY A 771 -21.20 4.27 -24.10
N HIS A 772 -20.47 3.31 -24.68
CA HIS A 772 -19.78 2.30 -23.90
C HIS A 772 -19.10 3.04 -22.75
N ASN A 773 -19.56 2.78 -21.52
CA ASN A 773 -18.97 3.32 -20.31
C ASN A 773 -17.60 2.63 -20.17
N LEU A 774 -16.62 3.09 -20.96
CA LEU A 774 -15.27 2.54 -21.05
C LEU A 774 -14.68 2.58 -19.63
N ASP A 775 -14.45 1.41 -19.06
CA ASP A 775 -13.83 1.32 -17.75
C ASP A 775 -12.36 1.73 -17.86
N ILE A 776 -12.08 3.00 -17.54
CA ILE A 776 -10.72 3.53 -17.56
C ILE A 776 -9.80 2.80 -16.58
N GLN A 777 -10.33 2.21 -15.51
CA GLN A 777 -9.54 1.41 -14.58
C GLN A 777 -9.12 0.08 -15.21
N GLU A 778 -10.01 -0.56 -15.97
CA GLU A 778 -9.68 -1.73 -16.76
C GLU A 778 -8.61 -1.42 -17.82
N VAL A 779 -8.73 -0.28 -18.52
CA VAL A 779 -7.71 0.17 -19.48
C VAL A 779 -6.37 0.40 -18.79
N LYS A 780 -6.36 1.11 -17.65
CA LYS A 780 -5.15 1.32 -16.82
C LYS A 780 -4.57 0.00 -16.31
N PHE A 781 -5.42 -0.96 -15.95
CA PHE A 781 -5.03 -2.28 -15.48
C PHE A 781 -4.32 -3.08 -16.59
N LYS A 782 -4.94 -3.21 -17.77
CA LYS A 782 -4.35 -3.91 -18.93
C LYS A 782 -3.07 -3.23 -19.45
N LEU A 783 -2.94 -1.91 -19.27
CA LEU A 783 -1.71 -1.18 -19.61
C LEU A 783 -0.56 -1.45 -18.63
N ARG A 784 -0.86 -1.72 -17.35
CA ARG A 784 0.14 -1.88 -16.29
C ARG A 784 0.49 -3.35 -16.00
N HIS A 785 -0.42 -4.29 -16.29
CA HIS A 785 -0.28 -5.69 -15.90
C HIS A 785 -0.46 -6.61 -17.10
N ASN A 786 0.35 -7.67 -17.14
CA ASN A 786 0.11 -8.80 -18.02
C ASN A 786 -0.87 -9.75 -17.33
N VAL A 787 -2.09 -9.86 -17.88
CA VAL A 787 -3.16 -10.69 -17.29
C VAL A 787 -2.78 -12.17 -17.31
N SER A 788 -2.06 -12.63 -18.33
CA SER A 788 -1.63 -14.04 -18.43
C SER A 788 -0.66 -14.42 -17.31
N GLU A 789 0.36 -13.60 -17.07
CA GLU A 789 1.32 -13.83 -15.96
C GLU A 789 0.62 -13.79 -14.60
N LEU A 790 -0.37 -12.90 -14.44
CA LEU A 790 -1.14 -12.81 -13.21
C LEU A 790 -2.02 -14.05 -13.00
N GLN A 791 -2.63 -14.59 -14.07
CA GLN A 791 -3.39 -15.85 -14.02
C GLN A 791 -2.49 -17.03 -13.69
N GLU A 792 -1.31 -17.15 -14.32
CA GLU A 792 -0.34 -18.21 -14.02
C GLU A 792 0.08 -18.18 -12.54
N ALA A 793 0.38 -16.98 -12.03
CA ALA A 793 0.72 -16.78 -10.62
C ALA A 793 -0.45 -17.10 -9.66
N ALA A 794 -1.68 -16.75 -10.05
CA ALA A 794 -2.89 -17.05 -9.30
C ALA A 794 -3.18 -18.56 -9.29
N SER A 795 -3.07 -19.24 -10.43
CA SER A 795 -3.23 -20.70 -10.55
C SER A 795 -2.22 -21.44 -9.69
N ALA A 796 -0.94 -21.03 -9.72
CA ALA A 796 0.10 -21.60 -8.86
C ALA A 796 -0.18 -21.41 -7.35
N SER A 797 -0.98 -20.41 -6.99
CA SER A 797 -1.37 -20.11 -5.61
C SER A 797 -2.75 -20.67 -5.23
N GLN A 798 -3.53 -21.18 -6.19
CA GLN A 798 -4.88 -21.71 -5.98
C GLN A 798 -4.83 -23.17 -5.50
N ASP A 799 -3.95 -23.97 -6.09
CA ASP A 799 -3.80 -25.40 -5.79
C ASP A 799 -2.66 -25.67 -4.79
N LEU A 800 -2.67 -24.96 -3.66
CA LEU A 800 -1.67 -25.18 -2.61
C LEU A 800 -1.86 -26.58 -2.01
N SER A 801 -0.83 -27.42 -2.14
CA SER A 801 -0.79 -28.73 -1.46
C SER A 801 -0.91 -28.59 0.05
N SER A 802 -1.37 -29.64 0.74
CA SER A 802 -1.44 -29.67 2.21
C SER A 802 -0.09 -29.32 2.87
N ARG A 803 1.02 -29.76 2.27
CA ARG A 803 2.40 -29.41 2.69
C ARG A 803 2.66 -27.90 2.60
N GLN A 804 2.32 -27.28 1.47
CA GLN A 804 2.51 -25.83 1.26
C GLN A 804 1.59 -24.99 2.16
N GLN A 805 0.34 -25.44 2.38
CA GLN A 805 -0.57 -24.76 3.31
C GLN A 805 -0.04 -24.82 4.75
N ALA A 806 0.51 -25.95 5.20
CA ALA A 806 1.13 -26.08 6.51
C ALA A 806 2.32 -25.13 6.69
N LEU A 807 3.22 -25.07 5.69
CA LEU A 807 4.35 -24.13 5.69
C LEU A 807 3.87 -22.68 5.68
N LEU A 808 2.91 -22.32 4.83
CA LEU A 808 2.37 -20.97 4.76
C LEU A 808 1.78 -20.54 6.11
N LYS A 809 1.02 -21.43 6.79
CA LYS A 809 0.53 -21.15 8.15
C LYS A 809 1.65 -20.89 9.14
N LEU A 810 2.70 -21.70 9.14
CA LEU A 810 3.86 -21.51 10.02
C LEU A 810 4.58 -20.18 9.73
N LEU A 811 4.73 -19.81 8.47
CA LEU A 811 5.36 -18.55 8.06
C LEU A 811 4.53 -17.34 8.48
N LEU A 812 3.22 -17.37 8.26
CA LEU A 812 2.30 -16.33 8.72
C LEU A 812 2.33 -16.23 10.25
N CYS A 813 2.32 -17.36 10.96
CA CYS A 813 2.46 -17.41 12.41
C CYS A 813 3.76 -16.77 12.88
N ARG A 814 4.90 -17.12 12.29
CA ARG A 814 6.22 -16.55 12.64
C ARG A 814 6.31 -15.05 12.34
N GLY A 815 5.61 -14.57 11.31
CA GLY A 815 5.48 -13.15 11.01
C GLY A 815 4.63 -12.39 12.03
N LEU A 816 3.53 -13.00 12.48
CA LEU A 816 2.57 -12.40 13.43
C LEU A 816 3.02 -12.51 14.90
N TYR A 817 3.78 -13.54 15.23
CA TYR A 817 4.27 -13.80 16.59
C TYR A 817 4.97 -12.57 17.18
N PRO A 818 4.69 -12.16 18.44
CA PRO A 818 3.96 -12.90 19.50
C PRO A 818 2.44 -12.64 19.56
N GLN A 819 1.82 -12.16 18.48
CA GLN A 819 0.37 -11.88 18.46
C GLN A 819 -0.47 -13.16 18.35
N LEU A 820 -0.67 -13.82 19.50
CA LEU A 820 -1.48 -15.02 19.65
C LEU A 820 -2.64 -14.81 20.61
N ALA A 821 -3.76 -15.48 20.32
CA ALA A 821 -4.95 -15.50 21.14
C ALA A 821 -5.36 -16.95 21.44
N LEU A 822 -5.54 -17.25 22.73
CA LEU A 822 -5.97 -18.53 23.28
C LEU A 822 -7.51 -18.53 23.40
N PRO A 823 -8.23 -19.55 22.91
CA PRO A 823 -9.67 -19.68 23.16
C PRO A 823 -9.98 -19.85 24.64
N ASP A 824 -11.09 -19.27 25.10
CA ASP A 824 -11.60 -19.50 26.45
C ASP A 824 -12.18 -20.92 26.58
N GLU A 825 -11.91 -21.58 27.70
CA GLU A 825 -12.37 -22.93 28.00
C GLU A 825 -13.91 -23.06 27.94
N HIS A 826 -14.64 -21.99 28.21
CA HIS A 826 -16.11 -21.99 28.23
C HIS A 826 -16.74 -21.65 26.88
N ASN A 827 -15.95 -21.51 25.80
CA ASN A 827 -16.49 -21.16 24.48
C ASN A 827 -17.47 -22.20 23.92
N ALA A 828 -17.34 -23.47 24.30
CA ALA A 828 -18.29 -24.52 23.93
C ALA A 828 -19.74 -24.23 24.41
N ASN A 829 -19.88 -23.46 25.49
CA ASN A 829 -21.18 -23.14 26.10
C ASN A 829 -21.68 -21.73 25.73
N ARG A 830 -20.92 -20.97 24.92
CA ARG A 830 -21.26 -19.60 24.53
C ARG A 830 -21.90 -19.60 23.15
N LYS A 831 -22.70 -18.56 22.88
CA LYS A 831 -23.20 -18.28 21.54
C LYS A 831 -22.02 -18.00 20.60
N ASP A 832 -22.16 -18.43 19.37
CA ASP A 832 -21.22 -18.28 18.26
C ASP A 832 -20.59 -16.88 18.14
N SER A 833 -21.39 -15.83 18.25
CA SER A 833 -20.94 -14.43 18.12
C SER A 833 -20.29 -13.86 19.39
N GLU A 834 -20.27 -14.62 20.48
CA GLU A 834 -19.77 -14.21 21.80
C GLU A 834 -18.58 -15.06 22.28
N GLN A 835 -17.97 -15.86 21.39
CA GLN A 835 -16.75 -16.58 21.71
C GLN A 835 -15.63 -15.62 22.13
N VAL A 836 -15.00 -15.94 23.25
CA VAL A 836 -13.97 -15.11 23.89
C VAL A 836 -12.61 -15.76 23.74
N PHE A 837 -11.60 -14.91 23.58
CA PHE A 837 -10.21 -15.29 23.48
C PHE A 837 -9.38 -14.43 24.43
N HIS A 838 -8.18 -14.89 24.74
CA HIS A 838 -7.24 -14.24 25.63
C HIS A 838 -5.89 -14.08 24.96
N THR A 839 -5.38 -12.86 24.94
CA THR A 839 -4.02 -12.55 24.50
C THR A 839 -3.11 -12.39 25.72
N ARG A 840 -1.78 -12.32 25.49
CA ARG A 840 -0.80 -12.06 26.56
C ARG A 840 -1.14 -10.83 27.39
N ASN A 841 -1.51 -9.73 26.73
CA ASN A 841 -1.66 -8.41 27.37
C ASN A 841 -3.13 -7.98 27.57
N LYS A 842 -4.10 -8.65 26.93
CA LYS A 842 -5.54 -8.31 27.02
C LYS A 842 -6.38 -9.59 27.04
N GLN A 843 -7.23 -9.69 28.06
CA GLN A 843 -8.20 -10.77 28.24
C GLN A 843 -9.56 -10.35 27.72
N GLY A 844 -10.43 -11.32 27.42
CA GLY A 844 -11.82 -11.03 27.09
C GLY A 844 -12.03 -10.46 25.70
N VAL A 845 -11.20 -10.83 24.72
CA VAL A 845 -11.29 -10.31 23.35
C VAL A 845 -12.20 -11.20 22.50
N VAL A 846 -12.93 -10.63 21.56
CA VAL A 846 -13.88 -11.35 20.70
C VAL A 846 -13.44 -11.31 19.24
N ILE A 847 -13.91 -12.23 18.41
CA ILE A 847 -13.59 -12.21 16.98
C ILE A 847 -14.37 -11.08 16.29
N HIS A 848 -13.72 -10.33 15.40
CA HIS A 848 -14.40 -9.29 14.63
C HIS A 848 -15.48 -9.90 13.72
N PRO A 849 -16.70 -9.30 13.61
CA PRO A 849 -17.80 -9.88 12.82
C PRO A 849 -17.53 -10.08 11.33
N THR A 850 -16.50 -9.46 10.77
CA THR A 850 -16.09 -9.66 9.37
C THR A 850 -15.18 -10.86 9.16
N SER A 851 -14.73 -11.51 10.23
CA SER A 851 -13.88 -12.70 10.15
C SER A 851 -14.69 -13.91 9.69
N VAL A 852 -14.05 -14.80 8.95
CA VAL A 852 -14.64 -16.09 8.56
C VAL A 852 -14.98 -16.93 9.78
N PHE A 853 -14.18 -16.86 10.84
CA PHE A 853 -14.44 -17.58 12.09
C PHE A 853 -15.65 -17.05 12.87
N ALA A 854 -16.11 -15.83 12.59
CA ALA A 854 -17.36 -15.34 13.16
C ALA A 854 -18.59 -15.93 12.44
N SER A 855 -18.42 -16.39 11.19
CA SER A 855 -19.48 -17.05 10.41
C SER A 855 -19.50 -18.56 10.60
N ASP A 856 -18.34 -19.17 10.87
CA ASP A 856 -18.16 -20.60 11.10
C ASP A 856 -17.25 -20.84 12.33
N PRO A 857 -17.83 -20.71 13.55
CA PRO A 857 -17.07 -20.77 14.79
C PRO A 857 -16.75 -22.20 15.23
N GLU A 858 -17.47 -23.21 14.74
CA GLU A 858 -17.26 -24.63 15.06
C GLU A 858 -15.87 -25.11 14.62
N VAL A 859 -15.29 -24.50 13.57
CA VAL A 859 -13.93 -24.79 13.08
C VAL A 859 -12.85 -24.57 14.15
N LEU A 860 -13.13 -23.73 15.15
CA LEU A 860 -12.19 -23.42 16.23
C LEU A 860 -12.38 -24.32 17.45
N HIS A 861 -13.43 -25.13 17.50
CA HIS A 861 -13.64 -26.07 18.59
C HIS A 861 -12.61 -27.19 18.54
N VAL A 862 -12.17 -27.62 19.71
CA VAL A 862 -11.30 -28.79 19.85
C VAL A 862 -12.20 -30.02 19.63
N PRO A 863 -11.94 -30.89 18.65
CA PRO A 863 -12.76 -32.08 18.43
C PRO A 863 -12.77 -32.95 19.69
N GLU A 864 -13.97 -33.23 20.23
CA GLU A 864 -14.11 -34.10 21.42
C GLU A 864 -13.81 -35.56 21.04
N GLU A 865 -12.73 -36.11 21.58
CA GLU A 865 -12.40 -37.53 21.43
C GLU A 865 -13.07 -38.36 22.53
N GLY A 866 -14.39 -38.56 22.39
CA GLY A 866 -15.20 -39.49 23.20
C GLY A 866 -15.41 -39.09 24.67
N ASN A 867 -16.46 -39.64 25.29
CA ASN A 867 -16.81 -39.44 26.71
C ASN A 867 -15.64 -39.84 27.64
N ARG A 868 -14.73 -38.90 27.94
CA ARG A 868 -13.75 -39.03 29.02
C ARG A 868 -14.29 -38.31 30.25
N GLU A 869 -14.98 -39.04 31.11
CA GLU A 869 -15.31 -38.58 32.46
C GLU A 869 -14.09 -38.83 33.37
N GLY A 870 -13.41 -37.77 33.83
CA GLY A 870 -12.22 -37.89 34.69
C GLY A 870 -11.32 -36.64 34.76
N PRO A 871 -10.16 -36.71 35.44
CA PRO A 871 -9.18 -35.63 35.58
C PRO A 871 -8.51 -35.21 34.25
N ASP A 872 -8.67 -35.99 33.19
CA ASP A 872 -8.16 -35.72 31.83
C ASP A 872 -9.04 -34.75 31.01
N ARG A 873 -9.97 -34.05 31.68
CA ARG A 873 -10.91 -33.11 31.06
C ARG A 873 -10.16 -31.85 30.61
N GLY A 874 -9.69 -31.86 29.37
CA GLY A 874 -8.99 -30.73 28.76
C GLY A 874 -7.72 -31.08 27.98
N GLU A 875 -7.34 -32.37 27.90
CA GLU A 875 -6.21 -32.80 27.07
C GLU A 875 -6.63 -33.13 25.64
N SER A 876 -5.89 -32.60 24.65
CA SER A 876 -6.10 -32.92 23.25
C SER A 876 -4.83 -32.74 22.43
N SER A 877 -4.64 -33.55 21.40
CA SER A 877 -3.59 -33.32 20.40
C SER A 877 -3.93 -32.20 19.41
N LYS A 878 -5.18 -31.71 19.42
CA LYS A 878 -5.75 -30.83 18.40
C LYS A 878 -6.06 -29.41 18.88
N HIS A 879 -5.49 -28.96 20.01
CA HIS A 879 -5.65 -27.57 20.44
C HIS A 879 -5.16 -26.59 19.36
N GLN A 880 -5.91 -25.50 19.19
CA GLN A 880 -5.65 -24.47 18.21
C GLN A 880 -5.51 -23.10 18.87
N LEU A 881 -4.62 -22.28 18.32
CA LEU A 881 -4.46 -20.87 18.65
C LEU A 881 -4.85 -20.01 17.46
N LEU A 882 -5.22 -18.76 17.73
CA LEU A 882 -5.40 -17.76 16.69
C LEU A 882 -4.20 -16.82 16.65
N ALA A 883 -3.48 -16.82 15.54
CA ALA A 883 -2.54 -15.75 15.20
C ALA A 883 -3.31 -14.61 14.54
N PHE A 884 -3.12 -13.37 14.99
CA PHE A 884 -3.90 -12.22 14.52
C PHE A 884 -3.00 -11.05 14.11
N VAL A 885 -3.51 -10.17 13.24
CA VAL A 885 -2.75 -9.01 12.71
C VAL A 885 -2.97 -7.77 13.56
N THR A 886 -4.21 -7.50 13.97
CA THR A 886 -4.54 -6.30 14.76
C THR A 886 -5.58 -6.59 15.82
N LEU A 887 -5.42 -5.89 16.95
CA LEU A 887 -6.39 -5.81 18.03
C LEU A 887 -7.04 -4.41 17.99
N LEU A 888 -8.36 -4.38 17.80
CA LEU A 888 -9.14 -3.16 17.62
C LEU A 888 -10.25 -3.08 18.66
N GLU A 889 -10.27 -2.04 19.48
CA GLU A 889 -11.36 -1.77 20.42
C GLU A 889 -12.24 -0.63 19.91
N THR A 890 -13.53 -0.91 19.76
CA THR A 890 -14.57 0.07 19.42
C THR A 890 -15.53 0.19 20.60
N ASN A 891 -16.53 -0.68 20.68
CA ASN A 891 -17.38 -0.92 21.85
C ASN A 891 -16.87 -2.10 22.71
N LYS A 892 -16.26 -3.09 22.05
CA LYS A 892 -15.61 -4.27 22.63
C LYS A 892 -14.23 -4.43 21.98
N PRO A 893 -13.27 -5.12 22.61
CA PRO A 893 -11.98 -5.44 22.01
C PRO A 893 -12.11 -6.62 21.03
N TYR A 894 -11.77 -6.39 19.77
CA TYR A 894 -11.87 -7.35 18.67
C TYR A 894 -10.49 -7.78 18.16
N VAL A 895 -10.31 -9.08 17.92
CA VAL A 895 -9.22 -9.62 17.08
C VAL A 895 -9.67 -9.68 15.63
N SER A 896 -8.78 -9.31 14.70
CA SER A 896 -9.09 -9.29 13.27
C SER A 896 -7.94 -9.83 12.42
N ASN A 897 -8.30 -10.33 11.23
CA ASN A 897 -7.42 -11.00 10.29
C ASN A 897 -6.73 -12.21 10.91
N CYS A 898 -7.52 -13.17 11.39
CA CYS A 898 -7.04 -14.30 12.17
C CYS A 898 -6.65 -15.48 11.29
N VAL A 899 -5.61 -16.22 11.69
CA VAL A 899 -5.19 -17.52 11.15
C VAL A 899 -5.18 -18.52 12.28
N ARG A 900 -5.81 -19.69 12.08
CA ARG A 900 -5.73 -20.77 13.07
C ARG A 900 -4.44 -21.56 12.90
N VAL A 901 -3.77 -21.87 14.01
CA VAL A 901 -2.51 -22.61 14.03
C VAL A 901 -2.54 -23.72 15.08
N PRO A 902 -1.91 -24.89 14.82
CA PRO A 902 -1.74 -25.93 15.83
C PRO A 902 -0.95 -25.38 17.03
N ALA A 903 -1.48 -25.50 18.25
CA ALA A 903 -0.94 -24.78 19.40
C ALA A 903 0.47 -25.26 19.77
N LEU A 904 0.63 -26.54 20.11
CA LEU A 904 1.91 -27.12 20.53
C LEU A 904 3.01 -26.90 19.49
N GLN A 905 2.76 -27.31 18.25
CA GLN A 905 3.77 -27.29 17.18
C GLN A 905 4.17 -25.85 16.82
N ALA A 906 3.21 -24.91 16.79
CA ALA A 906 3.53 -23.51 16.55
C ALA A 906 4.34 -22.91 17.70
N LEU A 907 3.88 -23.05 18.95
CA LEU A 907 4.57 -22.50 20.13
C LEU A 907 6.01 -23.03 20.21
N LEU A 908 6.21 -24.34 20.03
CA LEU A 908 7.53 -24.95 20.05
C LEU A 908 8.45 -24.52 18.90
N LEU A 909 7.94 -23.94 17.81
CA LEU A 909 8.76 -23.44 16.68
C LEU A 909 8.95 -21.93 16.65
N VAL A 910 8.00 -21.13 17.16
CA VAL A 910 8.04 -19.67 17.00
C VAL A 910 8.20 -18.86 18.30
N ALA A 911 8.01 -19.47 19.48
CA ALA A 911 8.13 -18.80 20.77
C ALA A 911 9.47 -18.12 21.06
N ASN A 912 9.45 -17.03 21.82
CA ASN A 912 10.65 -16.29 22.21
C ASN A 912 11.37 -16.95 23.38
N SER A 913 10.61 -17.50 24.34
CA SER A 913 11.16 -18.30 25.44
C SER A 913 10.31 -19.54 25.74
N LEU A 914 11.00 -20.64 26.01
CA LEU A 914 10.47 -21.92 26.43
C LEU A 914 11.19 -22.31 27.73
N ASP A 915 10.43 -22.52 28.78
CA ASP A 915 10.93 -22.82 30.12
C ASP A 915 10.37 -24.18 30.56
N SER A 916 11.22 -25.10 31.03
CA SER A 916 10.78 -26.45 31.43
C SER A 916 11.09 -26.78 32.89
N ASN A 917 10.37 -27.77 33.43
CA ASN A 917 10.76 -28.54 34.60
C ASN A 917 11.77 -29.65 34.21
N ALA A 918 12.26 -30.43 35.19
CA ALA A 918 13.30 -31.43 34.96
C ALA A 918 12.85 -32.65 34.12
N ASP A 919 11.58 -33.04 34.15
CA ASP A 919 11.07 -34.13 33.27
C ASP A 919 10.54 -33.63 31.91
N CYS A 920 10.58 -32.32 31.67
CA CYS A 920 10.03 -31.67 30.48
C CYS A 920 8.54 -31.94 30.22
N THR A 921 7.78 -32.39 31.23
CA THR A 921 6.33 -32.58 31.12
C THR A 921 5.58 -31.26 31.23
N ARG A 922 6.16 -30.26 31.91
CA ARG A 922 5.60 -28.92 32.05
C ARG A 922 6.45 -27.92 31.29
N LEU A 923 5.85 -27.28 30.28
CA LEU A 923 6.47 -26.23 29.49
C LEU A 923 5.73 -24.91 29.67
N VAL A 924 6.46 -23.85 30.00
CA VAL A 924 5.94 -22.48 30.02
C VAL A 924 6.46 -21.71 28.83
N VAL A 925 5.54 -21.12 28.07
CA VAL A 925 5.84 -20.39 26.84
C VAL A 925 5.65 -18.89 27.07
N ASP A 926 6.70 -18.10 26.81
CA ASP A 926 6.74 -16.63 26.95
C ASP A 926 6.23 -16.09 28.31
N GLY A 927 6.25 -16.94 29.34
CA GLY A 927 5.85 -16.62 30.72
C GLY A 927 4.34 -16.48 30.95
N TRP A 928 3.47 -16.87 30.01
CA TRP A 928 2.01 -16.70 30.16
C TRP A 928 1.15 -17.89 29.74
N LEU A 929 1.67 -18.79 28.90
CA LEU A 929 1.01 -20.04 28.54
C LEU A 929 1.71 -21.21 29.19
N GLU A 930 0.94 -22.16 29.71
CA GLU A 930 1.43 -23.43 30.20
C GLU A 930 0.92 -24.55 29.30
N VAL A 931 1.84 -25.43 28.92
CA VAL A 931 1.59 -26.64 28.15
C VAL A 931 2.00 -27.82 29.03
N GLY A 932 1.03 -28.65 29.42
CA GLY A 932 1.27 -29.90 30.14
C GLY A 932 1.26 -31.06 29.15
N LEU A 933 2.40 -31.73 28.99
CA LEU A 933 2.59 -32.89 28.12
C LEU A 933 2.49 -34.18 28.94
N THR A 934 1.82 -35.19 28.40
CA THR A 934 1.71 -36.51 29.04
C THR A 934 2.65 -37.54 28.39
N GLY A 935 3.38 -38.30 29.23
CA GLY A 935 4.18 -39.46 28.82
C GLY A 935 5.55 -39.15 28.17
N GLU A 936 6.21 -40.20 27.69
CA GLU A 936 7.59 -40.15 27.14
C GLU A 936 7.71 -39.35 25.81
N GLY A 937 6.58 -39.00 25.18
CA GLY A 937 6.55 -38.23 23.93
C GLY A 937 7.05 -36.80 24.08
N ALA A 938 7.02 -36.23 25.29
CA ALA A 938 7.38 -34.84 25.57
C ALA A 938 8.83 -34.50 25.15
N LEU A 939 9.78 -35.33 25.57
CA LEU A 939 11.21 -35.16 25.29
C LEU A 939 11.51 -35.26 23.78
N LYS A 940 10.89 -36.22 23.10
CA LYS A 940 11.09 -36.44 21.66
C LYS A 940 10.59 -35.26 20.83
N VAL A 941 9.41 -34.74 21.17
CA VAL A 941 8.83 -33.56 20.49
C VAL A 941 9.67 -32.33 20.75
N LEU A 942 10.11 -32.13 21.99
CA LEU A 942 10.97 -31.00 22.36
C LEU A 942 12.30 -31.06 21.60
N SER A 943 13.03 -32.18 21.68
CA SER A 943 14.31 -32.39 20.97
C SER A 943 14.20 -32.13 19.45
N THR A 944 13.15 -32.68 18.82
CA THR A 944 12.90 -32.47 17.39
C THR A 944 12.64 -31.00 17.08
N SER A 945 11.82 -30.32 17.89
CA SER A 945 11.50 -28.90 17.69
C SER A 945 12.71 -27.99 17.87
N LEU A 946 13.57 -28.26 18.86
CA LEU A 946 14.79 -27.49 19.12
C LEU A 946 15.78 -27.64 17.97
N THR A 947 15.96 -28.86 17.45
CA THR A 947 16.83 -29.13 16.30
C THR A 947 16.34 -28.40 15.05
N LEU A 948 15.03 -28.48 14.76
CA LEU A 948 14.42 -27.78 13.62
C LEU A 948 14.56 -26.25 13.74
N ARG A 949 14.41 -25.69 14.94
CA ARG A 949 14.63 -24.26 15.18
C ARG A 949 16.09 -23.86 14.94
N ALA A 950 17.04 -24.61 15.48
CA ALA A 950 18.46 -24.31 15.31
C ALA A 950 18.86 -24.35 13.82
N ASP A 951 18.38 -25.36 13.09
CA ASP A 951 18.58 -25.45 11.64
C ASP A 951 17.92 -24.29 10.88
N TRP A 952 16.69 -23.90 11.26
CA TRP A 952 16.02 -22.73 10.67
C TRP A 952 16.81 -21.45 10.92
N GLU A 953 17.18 -21.14 12.16
CA GLU A 953 17.92 -19.91 12.47
C GLU A 953 19.27 -19.85 11.77
N ARG A 954 20.01 -20.97 11.73
CA ARG A 954 21.29 -21.07 11.02
C ARG A 954 21.13 -20.78 9.53
N LEU A 955 20.16 -21.41 8.88
CA LEU A 955 19.90 -21.22 7.44
C LEU A 955 19.40 -19.81 7.12
N LEU A 956 18.53 -19.24 7.98
CA LEU A 956 18.02 -17.88 7.80
C LEU A 956 19.15 -16.86 7.91
N LEU A 957 20.02 -16.96 8.92
CA LEU A 957 21.16 -16.06 9.09
C LEU A 957 22.12 -16.15 7.90
N ALA A 958 22.40 -17.36 7.42
CA ALA A 958 23.28 -17.57 6.28
C ALA A 958 22.71 -17.00 4.97
N GLN A 959 21.40 -17.11 4.71
CA GLN A 959 20.77 -16.48 3.54
C GLN A 959 20.73 -14.95 3.64
N LEU A 960 20.39 -14.40 4.81
CA LEU A 960 20.32 -12.95 5.01
C LEU A 960 21.70 -12.29 4.99
N GLY A 961 22.76 -13.01 5.40
CA GLY A 961 24.15 -12.55 5.36
C GLY A 961 24.73 -12.46 3.95
N GLN A 962 24.27 -13.27 3.00
CA GLN A 962 24.72 -13.20 1.60
C GLN A 962 24.11 -12.03 0.83
N GLY A 963 22.87 -11.64 1.14
CA GLY A 963 22.17 -10.54 0.47
C GLY A 963 22.72 -9.14 0.78
N THR A 964 23.39 -8.95 1.92
CA THR A 964 23.89 -7.63 2.37
C THR A 964 25.22 -7.24 1.72
N LEU A 965 26.05 -8.19 1.30
CA LEU A 965 27.34 -7.93 0.63
C LEU A 965 27.20 -7.55 -0.85
N GLY A 966 26.02 -7.76 -1.47
CA GLY A 966 25.77 -7.46 -2.88
C GLY A 966 25.31 -6.02 -3.18
N ALA A 967 24.89 -5.24 -2.17
CA ALA A 967 24.18 -3.98 -2.38
C ALA A 967 25.01 -2.70 -2.18
N GLY A 968 26.30 -2.82 -1.80
CA GLY A 968 27.09 -1.67 -1.33
C GLY A 968 28.53 -1.62 -1.84
N ALA A 969 28.79 -1.77 -3.14
CA ALA A 969 30.06 -1.35 -3.74
C ALA A 969 29.94 -1.15 -5.25
N GLY A 970 29.72 0.09 -5.67
CA GLY A 970 29.97 0.53 -7.04
C GLY A 970 31.47 0.59 -7.32
N SER A 971 32.09 -0.55 -7.64
CA SER A 971 33.35 -0.58 -8.38
C SER A 971 33.54 -1.95 -9.01
N ARG A 972 33.28 -2.03 -10.31
CA ARG A 972 33.47 -3.23 -11.12
C ARG A 972 34.95 -3.34 -11.49
N ALA A 973 35.78 -3.80 -10.55
CA ALA A 973 37.15 -4.20 -10.83
C ALA A 973 37.19 -5.70 -11.18
N LYS A 974 37.57 -6.00 -12.42
CA LYS A 974 37.99 -7.34 -12.85
C LYS A 974 39.21 -7.77 -12.03
N ALA A 975 39.03 -8.71 -11.11
CA ALA A 975 40.11 -9.54 -10.55
C ALA A 975 39.47 -10.92 -10.32
N GLY A 976 39.88 -11.98 -11.01
CA GLY A 976 41.18 -12.62 -10.85
C GLY A 976 40.94 -13.83 -9.94
N ARG A 977 40.94 -15.03 -10.52
CA ARG A 977 40.83 -16.30 -9.78
C ARG A 977 41.94 -16.35 -8.73
N GLY A 978 41.60 -16.15 -7.48
CA GLY A 978 42.48 -16.26 -6.33
C GLY A 978 41.69 -16.86 -5.18
N GLU A 979 42.18 -17.99 -4.68
CA GLU A 979 41.62 -18.77 -3.58
C GLU A 979 41.55 -17.91 -2.31
N GLY A 980 40.33 -17.55 -1.91
CA GLY A 980 40.04 -16.97 -0.61
C GLY A 980 38.94 -17.81 0.05
N LEU A 981 39.15 -18.16 1.32
CA LEU A 981 38.27 -18.93 2.19
C LEU A 981 36.85 -18.32 2.25
N GLY A 982 36.01 -18.65 1.28
CA GLY A 982 34.58 -18.34 1.25
C GLY A 982 33.79 -19.42 1.95
N VAL A 983 32.94 -19.04 2.89
CA VAL A 983 31.91 -19.89 3.51
C VAL A 983 31.14 -20.61 2.38
N PRO A 984 30.93 -21.94 2.44
CA PRO A 984 30.31 -22.69 1.35
C PRO A 984 28.92 -22.12 1.05
N GLY A 985 28.62 -21.90 -0.24
CA GLY A 985 27.27 -21.55 -0.67
C GLY A 985 26.27 -22.59 -0.18
N LEU A 986 25.19 -22.15 0.47
CA LEU A 986 24.12 -23.01 0.95
C LEU A 986 23.54 -23.84 -0.19
N SER A 987 23.44 -25.15 -0.02
CA SER A 987 22.83 -26.00 -1.02
C SER A 987 21.30 -25.90 -0.91
N ARG A 988 20.61 -25.77 -2.04
CA ARG A 988 19.13 -25.85 -2.11
C ARG A 988 18.55 -27.09 -1.39
N LYS A 989 19.36 -28.16 -1.28
CA LYS A 989 19.03 -29.40 -0.57
C LYS A 989 18.84 -29.21 0.94
N ASP A 990 19.61 -28.32 1.57
CA ASP A 990 19.52 -28.08 3.01
C ASP A 990 18.21 -27.38 3.39
N LEU A 991 17.76 -26.45 2.54
CA LEU A 991 16.47 -25.78 2.68
C LEU A 991 15.30 -26.75 2.43
N GLU A 992 15.40 -27.60 1.41
CA GLU A 992 14.41 -28.64 1.13
C GLU A 992 14.29 -29.61 2.33
N LYS A 993 15.41 -30.05 2.91
CA LYS A 993 15.45 -30.89 4.10
C LYS A 993 14.78 -30.22 5.31
N LEU A 994 15.07 -28.94 5.56
CA LEU A 994 14.40 -28.19 6.63
C LEU A 994 12.90 -28.10 6.38
N SER A 995 12.48 -27.75 5.16
CA SER A 995 11.07 -27.61 4.81
C SER A 995 10.28 -28.91 5.01
N GLU A 996 10.90 -30.05 4.67
CA GLU A 996 10.33 -31.37 4.90
C GLU A 996 10.26 -31.72 6.39
N GLY A 997 11.32 -31.43 7.16
CA GLY A 997 11.32 -31.60 8.61
C GLY A 997 10.22 -30.80 9.31
N LEU A 998 10.05 -29.52 8.92
CA LEU A 998 9.00 -28.64 9.43
C LEU A 998 7.60 -29.15 9.10
N VAL A 999 7.35 -29.53 7.84
CA VAL A 999 6.05 -30.10 7.44
C VAL A 999 5.76 -31.38 8.21
N ARG A 1000 6.77 -32.25 8.35
CA ARG A 1000 6.61 -33.52 9.05
C ARG A 1000 6.24 -33.29 10.51
N PHE A 1001 6.92 -32.35 11.16
CA PHE A 1001 6.64 -31.97 12.53
C PHE A 1001 5.23 -31.39 12.69
N LEU A 1002 4.78 -30.50 11.79
CA LEU A 1002 3.46 -29.88 11.84
C LEU A 1002 2.30 -30.85 11.61
N LEU A 1003 2.46 -31.83 10.70
CA LEU A 1003 1.34 -32.68 10.26
C LEU A 1003 1.29 -34.05 10.92
N TYR A 1004 2.42 -34.61 11.37
CA TYR A 1004 2.48 -35.99 11.86
C TYR A 1004 2.91 -36.12 13.33
N THR A 1005 3.07 -35.01 14.05
CA THR A 1005 3.35 -35.04 15.48
C THR A 1005 2.04 -35.03 16.26
N GLU A 1006 1.64 -36.19 16.77
CA GLU A 1006 0.47 -36.37 17.61
C GLU A 1006 0.90 -36.66 19.05
N VAL A 1007 0.68 -35.69 19.94
CA VAL A 1007 0.92 -35.81 21.39
C VAL A 1007 -0.27 -35.19 22.10
N SER A 1008 -0.79 -35.86 23.13
CA SER A 1008 -1.84 -35.31 24.00
C SER A 1008 -1.22 -34.28 24.94
N TYR A 1009 -1.85 -33.11 25.06
CA TYR A 1009 -1.40 -32.07 25.98
C TYR A 1009 -2.57 -31.26 26.50
N SER A 1010 -2.40 -30.67 27.67
CA SER A 1010 -3.24 -29.59 28.18
C SER A 1010 -2.63 -28.25 27.81
N LEU A 1011 -3.47 -27.27 27.52
CA LEU A 1011 -3.06 -25.90 27.21
C LEU A 1011 -3.89 -24.93 28.05
N ARG A 1012 -3.24 -24.15 28.90
CA ARG A 1012 -3.92 -23.15 29.73
C ARG A 1012 -3.13 -21.86 29.86
N ARG A 1013 -3.84 -20.80 30.20
CA ARG A 1013 -3.24 -19.51 30.53
C ARG A 1013 -2.88 -19.46 32.01
N LEU A 1014 -1.67 -18.99 32.31
CA LEU A 1014 -1.23 -18.76 33.68
C LEU A 1014 -1.90 -17.51 34.27
N THR A 1015 -2.32 -17.61 35.53
CA THR A 1015 -2.84 -16.48 36.31
C THR A 1015 -1.70 -15.62 36.86
N GLY A 1016 -1.97 -14.36 37.19
CA GLY A 1016 -0.95 -13.44 37.72
C GLY A 1016 -0.25 -13.97 38.99
N LEU A 1017 -0.98 -14.69 39.85
CA LEU A 1017 -0.44 -15.33 41.06
C LEU A 1017 0.52 -16.49 40.71
N GLN A 1018 0.19 -17.31 39.72
CA GLN A 1018 1.04 -18.42 39.30
C GLN A 1018 2.32 -17.94 38.62
N VAL A 1019 2.26 -16.83 37.88
CA VAL A 1019 3.45 -16.23 37.25
C VAL A 1019 4.45 -15.71 38.30
N GLN A 1020 3.97 -15.23 39.46
CA GLN A 1020 4.85 -14.74 40.53
C GLN A 1020 5.68 -15.86 41.19
N ASN A 1021 5.12 -17.06 41.31
CA ASN A 1021 5.76 -18.22 41.95
C ASN A 1021 6.15 -19.29 40.92
N LEU A 1022 6.52 -18.87 39.71
CA LEU A 1022 6.72 -19.80 38.60
C LEU A 1022 8.13 -20.43 38.60
N TYR A 1023 9.13 -19.63 38.96
CA TYR A 1023 10.54 -19.97 38.79
C TYR A 1023 11.20 -20.25 40.13
N VAL A 1024 12.17 -21.17 40.13
CA VAL A 1024 12.94 -21.53 41.33
C VAL A 1024 13.86 -20.40 41.78
N GLY A 1025 14.27 -19.53 40.85
CA GLY A 1025 15.18 -18.41 41.10
C GLY A 1025 16.65 -18.83 41.13
N PRO A 1026 17.59 -17.88 41.26
CA PRO A 1026 19.01 -18.16 41.28
C PRO A 1026 19.39 -19.01 42.49
N GLN A 1027 19.82 -20.26 42.25
CA GLN A 1027 20.33 -21.15 43.28
C GLN A 1027 21.81 -20.82 43.57
N ALA A 1028 22.20 -20.79 44.85
CA ALA A 1028 23.61 -20.78 45.24
C ALA A 1028 24.26 -22.07 44.71
N GLN A 1029 25.50 -22.01 44.24
CA GLN A 1029 26.23 -23.15 43.66
C GLN A 1029 26.17 -24.39 44.58
N THR A 1030 25.23 -25.28 44.33
CA THR A 1030 25.15 -26.60 44.97
C THR A 1030 25.06 -27.66 43.88
N GLU A 1031 26.16 -28.39 43.75
CA GLU A 1031 26.26 -29.79 43.31
C GLU A 1031 25.61 -30.18 41.97
N PHE A 1032 25.73 -29.35 40.94
CA PHE A 1032 25.75 -29.86 39.56
C PHE A 1032 27.18 -29.71 39.00
N SER A 1033 27.75 -30.87 38.72
CA SER A 1033 29.14 -31.20 38.42
C SER A 1033 29.74 -30.45 37.22
N GLU A 1034 31.03 -30.12 37.37
CA GLU A 1034 32.03 -29.71 36.35
C GLU A 1034 31.65 -28.69 35.25
N PRO A 1035 32.36 -27.55 35.15
CA PRO A 1035 32.10 -26.49 34.16
C PRO A 1035 32.35 -26.87 32.69
N HIS A 1036 32.63 -28.14 32.38
CA HIS A 1036 33.04 -28.62 31.04
C HIS A 1036 32.35 -29.92 30.58
N ALA A 1037 31.26 -30.36 31.21
CA ALA A 1037 30.52 -31.52 30.72
C ALA A 1037 29.79 -31.19 29.39
N PRO A 1038 29.98 -31.97 28.30
CA PRO A 1038 29.26 -31.76 27.05
C PRO A 1038 27.76 -31.90 27.28
N ASN A 1039 26.98 -30.93 26.79
CA ASN A 1039 25.55 -30.88 27.04
C ASN A 1039 24.85 -32.14 26.50
N PRO A 1040 24.22 -32.97 27.37
CA PRO A 1040 23.58 -34.21 26.97
C PRO A 1040 22.38 -34.01 26.03
N LEU A 1041 21.79 -32.81 25.98
CA LEU A 1041 20.74 -32.47 25.00
C LEU A 1041 21.32 -32.13 23.61
N PHE A 1042 22.59 -31.68 23.54
CA PHE A 1042 23.25 -31.23 22.32
C PHE A 1042 24.78 -31.44 22.37
N PRO A 1043 25.33 -32.44 21.65
CA PRO A 1043 26.78 -32.60 21.52
C PRO A 1043 27.43 -31.31 20.98
N GLY A 1044 28.22 -30.63 21.82
CA GLY A 1044 29.00 -29.44 21.45
C GLY A 1044 28.45 -28.06 21.82
N MET A 1045 27.35 -27.96 22.59
CA MET A 1045 26.86 -26.67 23.13
C MET A 1045 27.10 -26.57 24.64
N GLU A 1046 27.67 -25.48 25.15
CA GLU A 1046 27.86 -25.26 26.59
C GLU A 1046 26.56 -24.74 27.22
N ALA A 1047 26.05 -25.41 28.27
CA ALA A 1047 24.89 -24.93 29.04
C ALA A 1047 25.37 -23.99 30.16
N GLN A 1048 24.71 -22.84 30.32
CA GLN A 1048 25.06 -21.87 31.36
C GLN A 1048 23.91 -21.74 32.37
N PRO A 1049 24.17 -21.55 33.67
CA PRO A 1049 23.11 -21.31 34.65
C PRO A 1049 22.41 -19.97 34.39
N ASP A 1050 21.06 -19.96 34.42
CA ASP A 1050 20.28 -18.73 34.24
C ASP A 1050 20.22 -17.93 35.56
N THR A 1051 20.79 -16.73 35.53
CA THR A 1051 20.92 -15.85 36.72
C THR A 1051 19.60 -15.29 37.26
N ILE A 1052 18.50 -15.35 36.48
CA ILE A 1052 17.21 -14.76 36.83
C ILE A 1052 16.19 -15.84 37.16
N LYS A 1053 16.06 -16.85 36.28
CA LYS A 1053 15.05 -17.92 36.42
C LYS A 1053 15.54 -19.10 37.25
N GLY A 1054 16.86 -19.29 37.38
CA GLY A 1054 17.44 -20.54 37.85
C GLY A 1054 17.47 -21.60 36.74
N GLY A 1055 18.00 -22.79 37.05
CA GLY A 1055 18.15 -23.87 36.06
C GLY A 1055 19.28 -23.62 35.06
N LEU A 1056 19.25 -24.36 33.95
CA LEU A 1056 20.29 -24.36 32.91
C LEU A 1056 19.76 -23.77 31.61
N GLN A 1057 20.31 -22.65 31.16
CA GLN A 1057 20.07 -22.09 29.84
C GLN A 1057 20.81 -22.92 28.79
N VAL A 1058 20.04 -23.61 27.95
CA VAL A 1058 20.55 -24.53 26.92
C VAL A 1058 20.66 -23.85 25.56
N THR A 1059 19.68 -22.99 25.23
CA THR A 1059 19.73 -22.13 24.04
C THR A 1059 19.28 -20.72 24.42
N LYS A 1060 19.39 -19.75 23.49
CA LYS A 1060 18.89 -18.38 23.70
C LYS A 1060 17.39 -18.32 24.05
N TYR A 1061 16.63 -19.35 23.70
CA TYR A 1061 15.18 -19.40 23.85
C TYR A 1061 14.69 -20.58 24.70
N PHE A 1062 15.57 -21.47 25.18
CA PHE A 1062 15.18 -22.64 25.99
C PHE A 1062 15.97 -22.70 27.31
N THR A 1063 15.24 -22.71 28.42
CA THR A 1063 15.75 -22.85 29.78
C THR A 1063 15.24 -24.15 30.40
N TYR A 1064 16.15 -25.02 30.81
CA TYR A 1064 15.85 -26.32 31.40
C TYR A 1064 15.83 -26.26 32.93
N ASN A 1065 14.88 -26.97 33.53
CA ASN A 1065 14.72 -27.13 34.98
C ASN A 1065 14.71 -25.82 35.78
N CYS A 1066 13.96 -24.83 35.29
CA CYS A 1066 13.82 -23.53 35.95
C CYS A 1066 12.47 -23.32 36.65
N LEU A 1067 11.51 -24.23 36.43
CA LEU A 1067 10.17 -24.15 36.99
C LEU A 1067 10.11 -24.78 38.40
N THR A 1068 9.37 -24.16 39.31
CA THR A 1068 9.05 -24.76 40.62
C THR A 1068 8.09 -25.93 40.42
N ASP A 1069 8.55 -27.14 40.68
CA ASP A 1069 7.73 -28.34 40.65
C ASP A 1069 7.44 -28.83 42.08
N SER A 1070 6.25 -29.42 42.29
CA SER A 1070 5.91 -30.05 43.57
C SER A 1070 6.48 -31.47 43.70
N LYS A 1071 7.14 -31.96 42.64
CA LYS A 1071 7.68 -33.32 42.54
C LYS A 1071 9.20 -33.30 42.60
N ASP A 1072 9.75 -34.09 43.52
CA ASP A 1072 11.18 -34.26 43.68
C ASP A 1072 11.68 -35.33 42.69
N LEU A 1073 12.16 -34.87 41.52
CA LEU A 1073 12.39 -35.73 40.35
C LEU A 1073 13.40 -36.85 40.63
N TYR A 1074 14.43 -36.58 41.44
CA TYR A 1074 15.45 -37.56 41.80
C TYR A 1074 14.83 -38.74 42.60
N SER A 1075 13.87 -38.43 43.47
CA SER A 1075 13.14 -39.40 44.29
C SER A 1075 12.16 -40.27 43.48
N GLU A 1076 11.63 -39.78 42.34
CA GLU A 1076 10.76 -40.52 41.41
C GLU A 1076 11.54 -41.33 40.36
N CYS A 1077 12.65 -40.79 39.82
CA CYS A 1077 13.52 -41.49 38.88
C CYS A 1077 14.20 -42.71 39.53
N LEU A 1078 14.51 -42.66 40.83
CA LEU A 1078 14.99 -43.83 41.58
C LEU A 1078 13.95 -44.97 41.69
N ARG A 1079 12.68 -44.70 41.37
CA ARG A 1079 11.57 -45.67 41.41
C ARG A 1079 11.17 -46.21 40.04
N THR A 1080 11.72 -45.66 38.95
CA THR A 1080 11.37 -46.00 37.56
C THR A 1080 12.61 -46.39 36.78
N PHE A 1081 12.65 -47.63 36.27
CA PHE A 1081 13.76 -48.14 35.48
C PHE A 1081 13.43 -47.99 33.99
N TRP A 1082 14.38 -47.49 33.22
CA TRP A 1082 14.28 -47.41 31.78
C TRP A 1082 15.14 -48.48 31.11
N SER A 1083 14.61 -49.13 30.08
CA SER A 1083 15.34 -50.05 29.20
C SER A 1083 15.69 -49.35 27.88
N CYS A 1084 16.98 -49.26 27.55
CA CYS A 1084 17.39 -48.74 26.26
C CYS A 1084 16.96 -49.67 25.11
N PRO A 1085 16.22 -49.19 24.10
CA PRO A 1085 15.80 -50.00 22.96
C PRO A 1085 16.94 -50.38 21.99
N HIS A 1086 18.15 -49.85 22.21
CA HIS A 1086 19.32 -50.07 21.34
C HIS A 1086 20.41 -50.93 21.98
N CYS A 1087 20.63 -50.87 23.30
CA CYS A 1087 21.66 -51.67 23.98
C CYS A 1087 21.13 -52.45 25.20
N ASP A 1088 19.82 -52.47 25.41
CA ASP A 1088 19.15 -53.14 26.53
C ASP A 1088 19.64 -52.69 27.92
N LEU A 1089 20.27 -51.51 28.04
CA LEU A 1089 20.66 -50.92 29.32
C LEU A 1089 19.41 -50.72 30.20
N TYR A 1090 19.39 -51.37 31.37
CA TYR A 1090 18.32 -51.26 32.36
C TYR A 1090 18.83 -50.54 33.60
N SER A 1091 18.50 -49.25 33.74
CA SER A 1091 18.98 -48.40 34.85
C SER A 1091 17.95 -47.32 35.18
N PRO A 1092 17.87 -46.86 36.44
CA PRO A 1092 17.22 -45.58 36.73
C PRO A 1092 18.10 -44.49 36.11
N VAL A 1093 17.56 -43.79 35.12
CA VAL A 1093 18.21 -42.66 34.46
C VAL A 1093 17.25 -41.50 34.45
N THR A 1094 17.77 -40.29 34.67
CA THR A 1094 16.98 -39.08 34.47
C THR A 1094 16.61 -38.93 32.99
N PRO A 1095 15.52 -38.22 32.66
CA PRO A 1095 15.16 -37.86 31.28
C PRO A 1095 16.33 -37.33 30.44
N LEU A 1096 17.20 -36.53 31.06
CA LEU A 1096 18.40 -35.95 30.44
C LEU A 1096 19.47 -37.01 30.14
N GLU A 1097 19.76 -37.91 31.09
CA GLU A 1097 20.71 -39.02 30.93
C GLU A 1097 20.24 -40.04 29.91
N ARG A 1098 18.93 -40.33 29.89
CA ARG A 1098 18.29 -41.18 28.89
C ARG A 1098 18.51 -40.65 27.47
N MET A 1099 18.25 -39.36 27.24
CA MET A 1099 18.46 -38.74 25.93
C MET A 1099 19.94 -38.74 25.52
N SER A 1100 20.85 -38.46 26.46
CA SER A 1100 22.29 -38.55 26.22
C SER A 1100 22.71 -39.95 25.78
N HIS A 1101 22.13 -40.95 26.44
CA HIS A 1101 22.37 -42.35 26.13
C HIS A 1101 21.77 -42.69 24.76
N GLU A 1102 20.49 -42.39 24.48
CA GLU A 1102 19.87 -42.64 23.17
C GLU A 1102 20.62 -41.95 22.01
N ALA A 1103 21.18 -40.75 22.21
CA ALA A 1103 21.93 -40.02 21.19
C ALA A 1103 23.30 -40.65 20.86
N THR A 1104 23.89 -41.38 21.80
CA THR A 1104 25.22 -42.00 21.67
C THR A 1104 25.16 -43.52 21.51
N CYS A 1105 24.03 -44.13 21.88
CA CYS A 1105 23.81 -45.56 21.84
C CYS A 1105 23.57 -46.03 20.40
N ARG A 1106 24.31 -47.07 20.00
CA ARG A 1106 24.15 -47.76 18.72
C ARG A 1106 23.71 -49.21 18.96
N PRO A 1107 22.98 -49.83 18.02
CA PRO A 1107 22.60 -51.23 18.14
C PRO A 1107 23.84 -52.14 18.21
N PRO A 1108 23.74 -53.34 18.82
CA PRO A 1108 24.86 -54.26 18.96
C PRO A 1108 25.18 -54.80 17.57
N GLY A 1109 26.18 -54.22 16.91
CA GLY A 1109 26.57 -54.55 15.54
C GLY A 1109 27.27 -53.43 14.77
N GLU A 1110 27.05 -52.16 15.13
CA GLU A 1110 27.71 -51.00 14.49
C GLU A 1110 29.02 -50.55 15.18
N LEU A 1111 29.42 -51.21 16.26
CA LEU A 1111 30.62 -50.85 17.03
C LEU A 1111 31.93 -51.43 16.47
N GLN A 1112 31.90 -52.19 15.37
CA GLN A 1112 33.09 -52.81 14.80
C GLN A 1112 33.77 -52.03 13.66
N ASP A 1113 33.20 -50.93 13.16
CA ASP A 1113 33.72 -50.24 11.96
C ASP A 1113 34.28 -48.82 12.21
N ASN A 1114 34.36 -48.36 13.46
CA ASN A 1114 34.80 -46.98 13.77
C ASN A 1114 35.87 -46.86 14.86
N GLN A 1115 36.47 -47.95 15.34
CA GLN A 1115 37.61 -47.87 16.27
C GLN A 1115 38.99 -47.82 15.60
N ASP A 1116 39.10 -48.08 14.29
CA ASP A 1116 40.40 -48.06 13.58
C ASP A 1116 40.73 -46.73 12.85
N LYS A 1117 39.94 -45.66 13.07
CA LYS A 1117 40.18 -44.36 12.40
C LYS A 1117 40.11 -43.19 13.36
N LYS A 1118 41.02 -43.16 14.34
CA LYS A 1118 41.45 -41.93 15.02
C LYS A 1118 42.75 -42.17 15.80
N GLY A 1119 43.77 -42.63 15.08
CA GLY A 1119 45.16 -42.47 15.46
C GLY A 1119 45.88 -41.84 14.27
N ASP A 1120 46.71 -40.85 14.53
CA ASP A 1120 47.63 -40.19 13.61
C ASP A 1120 47.09 -39.06 12.73
N ASP A 1121 47.19 -37.86 13.30
CA ASP A 1121 47.54 -36.66 12.54
C ASP A 1121 48.65 -35.90 13.29
N VAL A 1122 49.91 -36.35 13.21
CA VAL A 1122 51.08 -35.43 13.25
C VAL A 1122 52.28 -36.05 12.52
N LYS A 1123 52.49 -35.69 11.24
CA LYS A 1123 53.73 -35.13 10.67
C LYS A 1123 53.87 -35.39 9.15
N ALA A 1124 53.83 -34.27 8.43
CA ALA A 1124 54.71 -33.87 7.33
C ALA A 1124 54.72 -34.67 6.01
N ALA A 1125 54.00 -34.09 5.04
CA ALA A 1125 54.47 -33.71 3.70
C ALA A 1125 55.58 -34.54 3.01
N SER A 1126 55.21 -35.25 1.93
CA SER A 1126 55.86 -35.12 0.61
C SER A 1126 55.25 -36.04 -0.47
N SER A 1127 55.11 -35.48 -1.67
CA SER A 1127 55.11 -36.12 -3.01
C SER A 1127 54.03 -37.14 -3.39
N SER A 1128 53.38 -36.78 -4.49
CA SER A 1128 52.52 -37.57 -5.37
C SER A 1128 53.13 -38.89 -5.89
N SER A 1129 52.37 -39.98 -5.82
CA SER A 1129 52.22 -40.91 -6.95
C SER A 1129 50.96 -41.77 -6.77
N SER A 1130 50.06 -41.68 -7.74
CA SER A 1130 48.84 -42.47 -7.87
C SER A 1130 49.14 -43.97 -8.00
N VAL A 1131 48.64 -44.80 -7.09
CA VAL A 1131 48.55 -46.25 -7.29
C VAL A 1131 47.13 -46.72 -6.97
N SER A 1132 46.59 -47.46 -7.94
CA SER A 1132 45.22 -48.00 -8.06
C SER A 1132 44.68 -48.68 -6.79
N SER A 1133 43.44 -48.35 -6.42
CA SER A 1133 42.69 -48.80 -5.23
C SER A 1133 42.34 -50.29 -5.17
N LEU A 1134 43.02 -51.15 -5.95
CA LEU A 1134 42.70 -52.57 -6.11
C LEU A 1134 43.91 -53.51 -5.88
N ALA A 1135 45.09 -52.99 -5.55
CA ALA A 1135 46.23 -53.82 -5.12
C ALA A 1135 46.17 -54.09 -3.60
N ARG A 1136 46.53 -55.31 -3.18
CA ARG A 1136 46.65 -55.69 -1.77
C ARG A 1136 48.07 -56.18 -1.49
N VAL A 1137 48.53 -56.02 -0.25
CA VAL A 1137 49.80 -56.62 0.19
C VAL A 1137 49.62 -58.13 0.22
N TYR A 1138 50.48 -58.84 -0.49
CA TYR A 1138 50.52 -60.29 -0.57
C TYR A 1138 51.93 -60.75 -0.21
N HIS A 1139 52.02 -61.49 0.89
CA HIS A 1139 53.24 -62.17 1.30
C HIS A 1139 53.37 -63.47 0.51
N CYS A 1140 54.53 -63.70 -0.11
CA CYS A 1140 54.80 -64.94 -0.83
C CYS A 1140 55.78 -65.82 -0.05
N ASP A 1141 55.27 -66.88 0.56
CA ASP A 1141 56.04 -67.82 1.40
C ASP A 1141 57.23 -68.49 0.68
N VAL A 1142 57.24 -68.51 -0.67
CA VAL A 1142 58.33 -69.13 -1.45
C VAL A 1142 59.53 -68.21 -1.64
N CYS A 1143 59.32 -66.89 -1.73
CA CYS A 1143 60.40 -65.91 -1.90
C CYS A 1143 60.56 -64.96 -0.71
N ASP A 1144 59.76 -65.18 0.33
CA ASP A 1144 59.79 -64.52 1.64
C ASP A 1144 59.78 -62.98 1.54
N LYS A 1145 58.86 -62.46 0.70
CA LYS A 1145 58.71 -61.03 0.44
C LYS A 1145 57.25 -60.61 0.41
N ASP A 1146 56.99 -59.44 0.98
CA ASP A 1146 55.72 -58.72 0.90
C ASP A 1146 55.66 -57.89 -0.39
N LEU A 1147 54.70 -58.21 -1.25
CA LEU A 1147 54.51 -57.54 -2.54
C LEU A 1147 53.09 -56.96 -2.63
N THR A 1148 52.96 -55.68 -2.96
CA THR A 1148 51.66 -55.06 -3.26
C THR A 1148 51.24 -55.38 -4.69
N LEU A 1149 50.43 -56.42 -4.84
CA LEU A 1149 50.00 -56.95 -6.13
C LEU A 1149 48.47 -56.98 -6.22
N THR A 1150 47.94 -56.85 -7.44
CA THR A 1150 46.53 -57.14 -7.69
C THR A 1150 46.29 -58.66 -7.70
N SER A 1151 45.04 -59.10 -7.51
CA SER A 1151 44.70 -60.53 -7.42
C SER A 1151 45.16 -61.37 -8.64
N THR A 1152 45.19 -60.77 -9.83
CA THR A 1152 45.70 -61.39 -11.07
C THR A 1152 47.22 -61.50 -11.11
N GLU A 1153 47.93 -60.54 -10.52
CA GLU A 1153 49.39 -60.55 -10.40
C GLU A 1153 49.88 -61.52 -9.33
N ILE A 1154 49.14 -61.69 -8.23
CA ILE A 1154 49.40 -62.72 -7.22
C ILE A 1154 49.37 -64.12 -7.85
N LEU A 1155 48.39 -64.39 -8.73
CA LEU A 1155 48.27 -65.66 -9.44
C LEU A 1155 49.42 -65.89 -10.44
N LYS A 1156 49.89 -64.83 -11.12
CA LYS A 1156 51.09 -64.90 -11.98
C LYS A 1156 52.36 -65.15 -11.15
N HIS A 1157 52.49 -64.47 -10.02
CA HIS A 1157 53.64 -64.61 -9.12
C HIS A 1157 53.71 -66.03 -8.52
N LYS A 1158 52.57 -66.58 -8.06
CA LYS A 1158 52.49 -67.99 -7.61
C LYS A 1158 52.86 -69.00 -8.71
N ARG A 1159 52.46 -68.75 -9.97
CA ARG A 1159 52.80 -69.62 -11.11
C ARG A 1159 54.29 -69.60 -11.47
N GLN A 1160 54.99 -68.49 -11.26
CA GLN A 1160 56.43 -68.40 -11.53
C GLN A 1160 57.24 -69.34 -10.62
N HIS A 1161 56.81 -69.52 -9.37
CA HIS A 1161 57.43 -70.47 -8.43
C HIS A 1161 57.11 -71.94 -8.72
N MET A 1162 56.03 -72.22 -9.46
CA MET A 1162 55.68 -73.59 -9.85
C MET A 1162 56.53 -74.12 -11.02
N HIS A 1163 57.25 -73.27 -11.76
CA HIS A 1163 58.10 -73.68 -12.89
C HIS A 1163 59.60 -73.67 -12.57
N SER A 1164 60.00 -73.24 -11.37
CA SER A 1164 61.40 -73.21 -10.90
C SER A 1164 61.77 -74.35 -9.94
N GLY A 1165 60.85 -75.30 -9.69
CA GLY A 1165 61.09 -76.53 -8.94
C GLY A 1165 61.06 -77.77 -9.82
N ARG A 1166 62.16 -78.00 -10.53
CA ARG A 1166 62.57 -79.32 -11.04
C ARG A 1166 64.03 -79.54 -10.67
#